data_AF-A0A023BDG3-F1
#
_entry.id   AF-A0A023BDG3-F1
#
_cell.length_a   1.000
_cell.length_b   1.000
_cell.length_c   1.000
_cell.angle_alpha   90.00
_cell.angle_beta   90.00
_cell.angle_gamma   90.00
#
_symmetry.space_group_name_H-M   'P 1'
#
loop_
_entity.id
_entity.type
_entity.pdbx_description
1 polymer ?
#
loop_
_entity_poly.entity_id
_entity_poly.type
_entity_poly.pdbx_seq_one_letter_code
_entity_poly.pdbx_strand_id
1 'polypeptide(L)'
;MFTSGNDRRRWRFPWFWMITALVLATAYAAKRAGLFSKSEEMRDTVVVIGGGAAGLAAALQLLEQHAADAATPRGTSPVVPESGGESSVRVVLIEKARLGGNSQKATSGVNAAATRFQEDLSIPDSSDQFVDDILRSGKGSSVPTLAHVLSSRSGAAINHLASRLDLGITDVNALGGHSVRRTHRFPPSRTDPKPFGLNVMLPLAGTLRQKAAAQNPQLVIMEKTEVVDIGFKSLTVPAGSTHQMSSRQYKLADYVQVKDLEGHLSTIPVKSVVVASGGYAGDSGSDSFLSVLRPDLVSYPTTNNPTSSGDLHRILIKNGLTPYELDKVQLHPTGFVDLKDVRKSTKFLCPEVFRSLGAILLNSKGLRFVDELETRDKVTAAIIEHGGLESEWGLRKTTDQSTDHLDRLPTSDQLDQLEKEQSLALLVFDDDIAERFGIAAFEFYKRRGFIHTINTAADFGAVVQTFEHEVLTEQFCKSSLEKKVAKEGTKEATEGTKEATEGTKEATEGTEKAAEGTKEATEGTKQATEGIKAAAIEGAGTKEALHVAFITPSLHYSLGGMLIDDTCRAQQGNKVVVPNMFVAGEASGGLHGANRLGGNGITEGLVLGTLAGEMAGQADCRFHLWPTTGSVMVQSQLLSKENDRLRILLPDLAAVPKPNLGLDHLFVEAWHHDREPIEFTSIQVVSAEPGVLVLQATGDFTRVDAGDRVVFHVTVHD
;
A
#
# COMPACT_ATOMS: atom_id res chain seq x y z
N MET A 1 18.59 -12.42 72.05
CA MET A 1 20.03 -12.54 72.36
C MET A 1 20.79 -12.47 71.03
N PHE A 2 21.68 -11.49 70.92
CA PHE A 2 22.53 -11.12 69.78
C PHE A 2 21.83 -10.78 68.44
N THR A 3 21.65 -9.47 68.25
CA THR A 3 21.24 -8.80 67.02
C THR A 3 22.44 -8.21 66.27
N SER A 4 22.30 -8.21 64.94
CA SER A 4 22.91 -7.34 63.91
C SER A 4 24.41 -7.42 63.65
N GLY A 5 24.77 -8.25 62.67
CA GLY A 5 25.94 -8.06 61.82
C GLY A 5 25.73 -6.85 60.89
N ASN A 6 26.78 -6.05 60.76
CA ASN A 6 26.80 -4.81 59.99
C ASN A 6 27.29 -5.09 58.57
N ASP A 7 26.41 -4.89 57.60
CA ASP A 7 26.58 -5.18 56.18
C ASP A 7 27.28 -3.99 55.49
N ARG A 8 28.53 -4.17 55.05
CA ARG A 8 29.30 -3.16 54.28
C ARG A 8 29.64 -3.67 52.89
N ARG A 9 28.64 -3.88 52.01
CA ARG A 9 28.84 -3.89 50.54
C ARG A 9 27.60 -3.44 49.79
N ARG A 10 27.48 -2.13 49.56
CA ARG A 10 26.77 -1.43 48.47
C ARG A 10 27.08 0.05 48.75
N TRP A 11 27.73 0.78 47.86
CA TRP A 11 27.11 1.72 46.94
C TRP A 11 28.23 2.39 46.13
N ARG A 12 28.53 1.92 44.91
CA ARG A 12 29.39 2.64 43.95
C ARG A 12 29.08 2.28 42.49
N PHE A 13 27.82 2.29 42.04
CA PHE A 13 27.50 2.07 40.62
C PHE A 13 26.18 2.74 40.14
N PRO A 14 26.02 4.07 40.24
CA PRO A 14 25.15 4.77 39.27
C PRO A 14 25.82 5.93 38.51
N TRP A 15 26.91 6.49 39.03
CA TRP A 15 27.50 7.72 38.50
C TRP A 15 28.25 7.52 37.18
N PHE A 16 28.92 6.37 37.02
CA PHE A 16 29.68 6.09 35.80
C PHE A 16 28.75 5.99 34.58
N TRP A 17 27.64 5.25 34.70
CA TRP A 17 26.67 5.11 33.62
C TRP A 17 25.91 6.40 33.30
N MET A 18 25.61 7.25 34.30
CA MET A 18 25.02 8.57 34.05
C MET A 18 25.98 9.51 33.33
N ILE A 19 27.26 9.53 33.71
CA ILE A 19 28.26 10.38 33.06
C ILE A 19 28.54 9.88 31.64
N THR A 20 28.63 8.56 31.43
CA THR A 20 28.79 8.00 30.07
C THR A 20 27.57 8.29 29.19
N ALA A 21 26.35 8.19 29.73
CA ALA A 21 25.13 8.53 29.00
C ALA A 21 25.04 10.04 28.68
N LEU A 22 25.44 10.91 29.61
CA LEU A 22 25.44 12.35 29.42
C LEU A 22 26.51 12.79 28.41
N VAL A 23 27.70 12.18 28.45
CA VAL A 23 28.79 12.41 27.49
C VAL A 23 28.43 11.89 26.10
N LEU A 24 27.76 10.73 26.00
CA LEU A 24 27.26 10.22 24.72
C LEU A 24 26.11 11.09 24.18
N ALA A 25 25.20 11.57 25.02
CA ALA A 25 24.11 12.44 24.61
C ALA A 25 24.61 13.83 24.18
N THR A 26 25.60 14.39 24.87
CA THR A 26 26.23 15.67 24.49
C THR A 26 27.15 15.53 23.27
N ALA A 27 27.87 14.43 23.12
CA ALA A 27 28.62 14.13 21.90
C ALA A 27 27.68 13.89 20.70
N TYR A 28 26.54 13.24 20.92
CA TYR A 28 25.50 13.06 19.90
C TYR A 28 24.85 14.41 19.51
N ALA A 29 24.52 15.27 20.48
CA ALA A 29 23.98 16.60 20.24
C ALA A 29 24.98 17.56 19.56
N ALA A 30 26.25 17.55 20.00
CA ALA A 30 27.32 18.35 19.39
C ALA A 30 27.65 17.88 17.96
N LYS A 31 27.60 16.56 17.70
CA LYS A 31 27.76 16.01 16.35
C LYS A 31 26.56 16.34 15.45
N ARG A 32 25.33 16.43 16.02
CA ARG A 32 24.12 16.91 15.33
C ARG A 32 24.20 18.39 14.95
N ALA A 33 24.80 19.23 15.81
CA ALA A 33 25.04 20.64 15.52
C ALA A 33 26.16 20.86 14.49
N GLY A 34 27.17 19.99 14.44
CA GLY A 34 28.26 20.03 13.46
C GLY A 34 27.98 19.41 12.09
N LEU A 35 26.82 18.74 11.92
CA LEU A 35 26.43 18.05 10.67
C LEU A 35 25.84 18.97 9.58
N PHE A 36 25.74 20.28 9.85
CA PHE A 36 25.06 21.25 8.98
C PHE A 36 25.95 22.42 8.51
N SER A 37 27.27 22.36 8.69
CA SER A 37 28.16 23.51 8.48
C SER A 37 28.88 23.60 7.13
N LYS A 38 28.45 22.90 6.08
CA LYS A 38 28.95 23.14 4.72
C LYS A 38 27.80 23.22 3.73
N SER A 39 27.59 24.41 3.17
CA SER A 39 26.51 24.73 2.22
C SER A 39 26.65 24.03 0.85
N GLU A 40 27.80 23.44 0.53
CA GLU A 40 28.03 22.68 -0.71
C GLU A 40 27.77 21.17 -0.56
N GLU A 41 28.06 20.56 0.60
CA GLU A 41 27.85 19.11 0.85
C GLU A 41 26.36 18.71 0.94
N MET A 42 25.44 19.67 1.09
CA MET A 42 24.01 19.39 1.28
C MET A 42 23.18 19.34 -0.01
N ARG A 43 23.77 19.62 -1.18
CA ARG A 43 23.05 19.74 -2.47
C ARG A 43 22.55 18.41 -3.08
N ASP A 44 22.95 17.27 -2.52
CA ASP A 44 22.52 15.92 -2.92
C ASP A 44 21.63 15.23 -1.86
N THR A 45 20.91 16.00 -1.04
CA THR A 45 20.04 15.44 0.02
C THR A 45 18.65 15.09 -0.51
N VAL A 46 18.24 13.83 -0.40
CA VAL A 46 16.85 13.39 -0.63
C VAL A 46 16.16 13.20 0.71
N VAL A 47 15.08 13.95 0.93
CA VAL A 47 14.27 13.84 2.14
C VAL A 47 13.06 12.95 1.89
N VAL A 48 12.92 11.90 2.69
CA VAL A 48 11.74 11.02 2.71
C VAL A 48 10.92 11.34 3.95
N ILE A 49 9.66 11.74 3.79
CA ILE A 49 8.79 12.18 4.89
C ILE A 49 7.72 11.12 5.15
N GLY A 50 7.78 10.49 6.32
CA GLY A 50 6.88 9.41 6.75
C GLY A 50 7.59 8.05 6.74
N GLY A 51 7.47 7.30 7.83
CA GLY A 51 8.12 6.01 8.06
C GLY A 51 7.21 4.80 7.87
N GLY A 52 6.10 4.92 7.15
CA GLY A 52 5.23 3.81 6.77
C GLY A 52 5.79 2.98 5.60
N ALA A 53 4.99 2.08 5.02
CA ALA A 53 5.42 1.21 3.92
C ALA A 53 6.07 1.99 2.76
N ALA A 54 5.46 3.10 2.32
CA ALA A 54 5.98 3.93 1.24
C ALA A 54 7.34 4.56 1.55
N GLY A 55 7.50 5.18 2.72
CA GLY A 55 8.76 5.83 3.06
C GLY A 55 9.89 4.85 3.36
N LEU A 56 9.57 3.70 3.99
CA LEU A 56 10.55 2.63 4.18
C LEU A 56 11.03 2.05 2.84
N ALA A 57 10.10 1.82 1.90
CA ALA A 57 10.42 1.34 0.55
C ALA A 57 11.25 2.37 -0.23
N ALA A 58 10.86 3.65 -0.21
CA ALA A 58 11.59 4.73 -0.86
C ALA A 58 13.02 4.88 -0.33
N ALA A 59 13.18 4.90 1.00
CA ALA A 59 14.49 5.03 1.63
C ALA A 59 15.40 3.84 1.31
N LEU A 60 14.87 2.62 1.29
CA LEU A 60 15.65 1.43 0.91
C LEU A 60 16.03 1.45 -0.58
N GLN A 61 15.10 1.79 -1.47
CA GLN A 61 15.36 1.88 -2.90
C GLN A 61 16.48 2.89 -3.20
N LEU A 62 16.40 4.08 -2.59
CA LEU A 62 17.45 5.10 -2.72
C LEU A 62 18.82 4.55 -2.34
N LEU A 63 18.94 3.86 -1.21
CA LEU A 63 20.21 3.29 -0.75
C LEU A 63 20.73 2.16 -1.65
N GLU A 64 19.84 1.43 -2.32
CA GLU A 64 20.22 0.30 -3.18
C GLU A 64 20.68 0.73 -4.56
N GLN A 65 20.03 1.73 -5.16
CA GLN A 65 20.49 2.33 -6.42
C GLN A 65 21.92 2.85 -6.29
N HIS A 66 22.22 3.53 -5.19
CA HIS A 66 23.55 4.04 -4.90
C HIS A 66 24.60 2.92 -4.78
N ALA A 67 24.23 1.78 -4.17
CA ALA A 67 25.12 0.65 -4.07
C ALA A 67 25.42 0.01 -5.44
N ALA A 68 24.44 -0.03 -6.35
CA ALA A 68 24.61 -0.53 -7.70
C ALA A 68 25.49 0.40 -8.57
N ASP A 69 25.28 1.71 -8.47
CA ASP A 69 26.07 2.71 -9.19
C ASP A 69 27.54 2.68 -8.75
N ALA A 70 27.81 2.45 -7.46
CA ALA A 70 29.16 2.31 -6.93
C ALA A 70 29.86 0.99 -7.34
N ALA A 71 29.10 -0.07 -7.65
CA ALA A 71 29.64 -1.40 -7.97
C ALA A 71 29.98 -1.59 -9.46
N THR A 72 29.56 -0.68 -10.33
CA THR A 72 29.78 -0.78 -11.79
C THR A 72 31.19 -0.27 -12.14
N PRO A 73 32.10 -1.10 -12.71
CA PRO A 73 33.45 -0.64 -13.06
C PRO A 73 33.37 0.45 -14.13
N ARG A 74 33.94 1.63 -13.85
CA ARG A 74 34.12 2.66 -14.89
C ARG A 74 35.05 2.08 -15.95
N GLY A 75 34.48 1.76 -17.11
CA GLY A 75 35.23 1.27 -18.26
C GLY A 75 36.36 2.25 -18.62
N THR A 76 37.48 1.71 -19.08
CA THR A 76 38.66 2.45 -19.53
C THR A 76 38.32 3.34 -20.73
N SER A 77 37.84 4.55 -20.48
CA SER A 77 37.80 5.64 -21.45
C SER A 77 38.69 6.78 -20.92
N PRO A 78 39.71 7.23 -21.68
CA PRO A 78 40.74 8.13 -21.16
C PRO A 78 40.30 9.59 -21.30
N VAL A 79 39.25 10.02 -20.60
CA VAL A 79 39.02 11.44 -20.31
C VAL A 79 38.37 11.53 -18.93
N VAL A 80 39.19 11.79 -17.92
CA VAL A 80 38.74 12.15 -16.58
C VAL A 80 38.51 13.66 -16.58
N PRO A 81 37.32 14.19 -16.28
CA PRO A 81 37.20 15.58 -15.87
C PRO A 81 37.80 15.71 -14.46
N GLU A 82 38.95 16.36 -14.36
CA GLU A 82 39.51 16.81 -13.08
C GLU A 82 38.68 17.97 -12.52
N SER A 83 37.52 17.66 -11.94
CA SER A 83 36.84 18.54 -10.98
C SER A 83 35.95 17.67 -10.08
N GLY A 84 36.36 17.56 -8.82
CA GLY A 84 35.93 16.53 -7.89
C GLY A 84 34.52 16.64 -7.32
N GLY A 85 34.08 15.51 -6.75
CA GLY A 85 32.86 15.34 -6.00
C GLY A 85 32.15 14.06 -6.43
N GLU A 86 32.44 12.92 -5.80
CA GLU A 86 31.53 11.78 -5.84
C GLU A 86 30.18 12.24 -5.27
N SER A 87 29.18 12.45 -6.13
CA SER A 87 27.82 12.79 -5.72
C SER A 87 27.20 11.55 -5.07
N SER A 88 27.35 11.43 -3.75
CA SER A 88 26.66 10.41 -2.97
C SER A 88 25.35 11.01 -2.45
N VAL A 89 24.18 10.54 -2.92
CA VAL A 89 22.91 11.02 -2.37
C VAL A 89 22.83 10.68 -0.89
N ARG A 90 22.48 11.69 -0.11
CA ARG A 90 22.20 11.55 1.32
C ARG A 90 20.71 11.41 1.53
N VAL A 91 20.28 10.30 2.11
CA VAL A 91 18.88 10.02 2.46
C VAL A 91 18.60 10.48 3.88
N VAL A 92 17.59 11.34 4.05
CA VAL A 92 17.07 11.74 5.36
C VAL A 92 15.63 11.27 5.49
N LEU A 93 15.40 10.24 6.31
CA LEU A 93 14.07 9.71 6.61
C LEU A 93 13.52 10.37 7.88
N ILE A 94 12.42 11.09 7.75
CA ILE A 94 11.78 11.83 8.84
C ILE A 94 10.46 11.15 9.20
N GLU A 95 10.23 10.91 10.48
CA GLU A 95 8.99 10.33 11.00
C GLU A 95 8.60 11.04 12.30
N LYS A 96 7.37 11.56 12.36
CA LYS A 96 6.87 12.30 13.53
C LYS A 96 6.58 11.42 14.74
N ALA A 97 6.46 10.11 14.53
CA ALA A 97 6.30 9.10 15.57
C ALA A 97 7.45 8.09 15.52
N ARG A 98 7.12 6.79 15.50
CA ARG A 98 8.06 5.70 15.25
C ARG A 98 7.85 5.13 13.86
N LEU A 99 8.90 4.60 13.25
CA LEU A 99 8.81 3.95 11.95
C LEU A 99 7.76 2.83 11.97
N GLY A 100 6.90 2.81 10.95
CA GLY A 100 5.85 1.81 10.75
C GLY A 100 4.50 2.34 10.31
N GLY A 101 4.10 3.53 10.81
CA GLY A 101 2.79 4.13 10.53
C GLY A 101 1.60 3.18 10.74
N ASN A 102 0.52 3.38 9.97
CA ASN A 102 -0.58 2.42 9.93
C ASN A 102 -0.21 1.12 9.22
N SER A 103 0.85 1.11 8.41
CA SER A 103 1.29 -0.08 7.69
C SER A 103 1.61 -1.26 8.62
N GLN A 104 2.11 -0.99 9.84
CA GLN A 104 2.32 -2.02 10.88
C GLN A 104 1.03 -2.69 11.37
N LYS A 105 -0.12 -2.01 11.25
CA LYS A 105 -1.42 -2.52 11.71
C LYS A 105 -2.10 -3.42 10.67
N ALA A 106 -1.56 -3.53 9.45
CA ALA A 106 -2.15 -4.38 8.42
C ALA A 106 -2.16 -5.86 8.86
N THR A 107 -3.30 -6.51 8.70
CA THR A 107 -3.53 -7.89 9.17
C THR A 107 -3.66 -8.86 8.02
N SER A 108 -4.63 -8.63 7.12
CA SER A 108 -5.10 -9.61 6.14
C SER A 108 -4.09 -10.00 5.05
N GLY A 109 -3.13 -9.14 4.72
CA GLY A 109 -2.08 -9.45 3.74
C GLY A 109 -1.74 -8.29 2.81
N VAL A 110 -1.04 -8.64 1.71
CA VAL A 110 -0.65 -7.74 0.62
C VAL A 110 -1.13 -8.31 -0.72
N ASN A 111 -1.57 -7.44 -1.64
CA ASN A 111 -1.99 -7.89 -2.96
C ASN A 111 -0.82 -7.86 -3.96
N ALA A 112 -0.73 -8.88 -4.80
CA ALA A 112 0.11 -8.85 -5.99
C ALA A 112 -0.42 -9.83 -7.03
N ALA A 113 -0.25 -9.51 -8.31
CA ALA A 113 -0.60 -10.39 -9.42
C ALA A 113 0.65 -11.06 -9.99
N ALA A 114 0.50 -12.26 -10.55
CA ALA A 114 1.56 -13.05 -11.17
C ALA A 114 2.79 -13.25 -10.25
N THR A 115 2.56 -13.61 -8.98
CA THR A 115 3.66 -13.97 -8.06
C THR A 115 4.03 -15.45 -8.19
N ARG A 116 5.24 -15.80 -7.76
CA ARG A 116 5.64 -17.21 -7.65
C ARG A 116 4.74 -18.02 -6.71
N PHE A 117 4.17 -17.36 -5.69
CA PHE A 117 3.26 -17.99 -4.74
C PHE A 117 1.90 -18.33 -5.36
N GLN A 118 1.44 -17.53 -6.33
CA GLN A 118 0.25 -17.82 -7.12
C GLN A 118 0.52 -18.95 -8.10
N GLU A 119 1.68 -18.96 -8.75
CA GLU A 119 2.14 -20.04 -9.64
C GLU A 119 2.22 -21.39 -8.90
N ASP A 120 2.84 -21.42 -7.71
CA ASP A 120 2.95 -22.62 -6.87
C ASP A 120 1.56 -23.20 -6.50
N LEU A 121 0.53 -22.34 -6.42
CA LEU A 121 -0.85 -22.72 -6.12
C LEU A 121 -1.72 -22.87 -7.37
N SER A 122 -1.14 -22.79 -8.58
CA SER A 122 -1.85 -22.84 -9.86
C SER A 122 -3.01 -21.83 -9.95
N ILE A 123 -2.81 -20.62 -9.43
CA ILE A 123 -3.81 -19.53 -9.47
C ILE A 123 -3.60 -18.74 -10.76
N PRO A 124 -4.57 -18.74 -11.71
CA PRO A 124 -4.46 -17.98 -12.94
C PRO A 124 -4.82 -16.51 -12.70
N ASP A 125 -3.85 -15.72 -12.24
CA ASP A 125 -3.99 -14.26 -12.07
C ASP A 125 -3.10 -13.52 -13.07
N SER A 126 -3.51 -12.30 -13.43
CA SER A 126 -2.76 -11.44 -14.35
C SER A 126 -2.78 -9.99 -13.90
N SER A 127 -1.84 -9.21 -14.41
CA SER A 127 -1.83 -7.77 -14.16
C SER A 127 -3.12 -7.10 -14.65
N ASP A 128 -3.62 -7.50 -15.83
CA ASP A 128 -4.84 -6.93 -16.42
C ASP A 128 -6.08 -7.22 -15.56
N GLN A 129 -6.24 -8.45 -15.08
CA GLN A 129 -7.35 -8.80 -14.18
C GLN A 129 -7.30 -7.98 -12.87
N PHE A 130 -6.10 -7.72 -12.37
CA PHE A 130 -5.94 -6.89 -11.19
C PHE A 130 -6.21 -5.40 -11.48
N VAL A 131 -5.86 -4.88 -12.66
CA VAL A 131 -6.27 -3.54 -13.12
C VAL A 131 -7.79 -3.45 -13.18
N ASP A 132 -8.44 -4.41 -13.81
CA ASP A 132 -9.91 -4.44 -13.96
C ASP A 132 -10.63 -4.41 -12.62
N ASP A 133 -10.14 -5.17 -11.63
CA ASP A 133 -10.72 -5.15 -10.28
C ASP A 133 -10.52 -3.79 -9.60
N ILE A 134 -9.35 -3.15 -9.75
CA ILE A 134 -9.08 -1.81 -9.21
C ILE A 134 -10.03 -0.79 -9.84
N LEU A 135 -10.16 -0.78 -11.17
CA LEU A 135 -11.01 0.17 -11.89
C LEU A 135 -12.50 -0.05 -11.58
N ARG A 136 -12.95 -1.30 -11.50
CA ARG A 136 -14.32 -1.66 -11.12
C ARG A 136 -14.64 -1.19 -9.71
N SER A 137 -13.74 -1.44 -8.76
CA SER A 137 -13.87 -0.96 -7.38
C SER A 137 -13.81 0.57 -7.31
N GLY A 138 -12.99 1.22 -8.12
CA GLY A 138 -12.83 2.67 -8.16
C GLY A 138 -14.00 3.45 -8.74
N LYS A 139 -15.00 2.78 -9.35
CA LYS A 139 -16.25 3.37 -9.87
C LYS A 139 -16.03 4.55 -10.81
N GLY A 140 -15.02 4.47 -11.67
CA GLY A 140 -14.68 5.48 -12.66
C GLY A 140 -13.82 6.65 -12.16
N SER A 141 -13.51 6.72 -10.86
CA SER A 141 -12.60 7.74 -10.29
C SER A 141 -11.13 7.32 -10.27
N SER A 142 -10.83 6.04 -10.45
CA SER A 142 -9.46 5.54 -10.53
C SER A 142 -8.77 6.00 -11.82
N VAL A 143 -7.54 6.47 -11.71
CA VAL A 143 -6.66 6.82 -12.83
C VAL A 143 -6.09 5.52 -13.42
N PRO A 144 -6.40 5.17 -14.69
CA PRO A 144 -6.00 3.88 -15.26
C PRO A 144 -4.48 3.63 -15.30
N THR A 145 -3.70 4.67 -15.58
CA THR A 145 -2.23 4.55 -15.61
C THR A 145 -1.66 4.21 -14.24
N LEU A 146 -2.21 4.77 -13.16
CA LEU A 146 -1.80 4.42 -11.79
C LEU A 146 -2.18 2.98 -11.43
N ALA A 147 -3.38 2.53 -11.82
CA ALA A 147 -3.79 1.14 -11.63
C ALA A 147 -2.87 0.16 -12.38
N HIS A 148 -2.47 0.50 -13.61
CA HIS A 148 -1.52 -0.27 -14.39
C HIS A 148 -0.12 -0.30 -13.74
N VAL A 149 0.39 0.85 -13.29
CA VAL A 149 1.68 0.92 -12.57
C VAL A 149 1.67 0.04 -11.31
N LEU A 150 0.62 0.13 -10.50
CA LEU A 150 0.49 -0.71 -9.30
C LEU A 150 0.50 -2.19 -9.68
N SER A 151 -0.38 -2.57 -10.60
CA SER A 151 -0.62 -3.96 -10.95
C SER A 151 0.60 -4.61 -11.59
N SER A 152 1.16 -3.98 -12.62
CA SER A 152 2.29 -4.52 -13.40
C SER A 152 3.57 -4.68 -12.59
N ARG A 153 3.77 -3.81 -11.58
CA ARG A 153 4.94 -3.88 -10.68
C ARG A 153 4.71 -4.76 -9.44
N SER A 154 3.46 -5.09 -9.11
CA SER A 154 3.13 -5.76 -7.85
C SER A 154 3.78 -7.13 -7.68
N GLY A 155 3.74 -7.98 -8.71
CA GLY A 155 4.30 -9.33 -8.68
C GLY A 155 5.79 -9.34 -8.35
N ALA A 156 6.57 -8.60 -9.13
CA ALA A 156 8.01 -8.45 -8.95
C ALA A 156 8.35 -7.82 -7.59
N ALA A 157 7.64 -6.76 -7.19
CA ALA A 157 7.88 -6.09 -5.92
C ALA A 157 7.66 -7.01 -4.71
N ILE A 158 6.58 -7.80 -4.70
CA ILE A 158 6.27 -8.72 -3.60
C ILE A 158 7.20 -9.94 -3.61
N ASN A 159 7.54 -10.48 -4.78
CA ASN A 159 8.54 -11.54 -4.89
C ASN A 159 9.91 -11.09 -4.34
N HIS A 160 10.34 -9.89 -4.69
CA HIS A 160 11.60 -9.31 -4.22
C HIS A 160 11.59 -9.05 -2.71
N LEU A 161 10.52 -8.45 -2.18
CA LEU A 161 10.35 -8.24 -0.76
C LEU A 161 10.39 -9.57 0.02
N ALA A 162 9.70 -10.59 -0.49
CA ALA A 162 9.67 -11.90 0.13
C ALA A 162 11.04 -12.56 0.12
N SER A 163 11.81 -12.44 -0.97
CA SER A 163 13.18 -12.94 -1.01
C SER A 163 14.12 -12.18 -0.07
N ARG A 164 13.98 -10.84 0.01
CA ARG A 164 14.80 -9.99 0.87
C ARG A 164 14.64 -10.31 2.35
N LEU A 165 13.41 -10.50 2.79
CA LEU A 165 13.06 -10.67 4.19
C LEU A 165 12.80 -12.13 4.58
N ASP A 166 13.04 -13.07 3.66
CA ASP A 166 12.75 -14.49 3.82
C ASP A 166 11.28 -14.75 4.27
N LEU A 167 10.33 -14.15 3.55
CA LEU A 167 8.91 -14.23 3.88
C LEU A 167 8.27 -15.47 3.25
N GLY A 168 7.84 -16.40 4.09
CA GLY A 168 6.92 -17.48 3.71
C GLY A 168 5.47 -16.99 3.67
N ILE A 169 5.08 -16.22 2.65
CA ILE A 169 3.72 -15.67 2.46
C ILE A 169 2.89 -16.50 1.47
N THR A 170 2.86 -17.81 1.70
CA THR A 170 2.29 -18.81 0.77
C THR A 170 0.77 -19.01 0.90
N ASP A 171 0.11 -18.37 1.87
CA ASP A 171 -1.35 -18.42 1.98
C ASP A 171 -1.97 -17.26 1.17
N VAL A 172 -2.66 -17.60 0.08
CA VAL A 172 -3.19 -16.64 -0.91
C VAL A 172 -4.71 -16.71 -0.97
N ASN A 173 -5.36 -15.62 -0.55
CA ASN A 173 -6.81 -15.49 -0.40
C ASN A 173 -7.41 -14.43 -1.33
N ALA A 174 -8.73 -14.46 -1.54
CA ALA A 174 -9.48 -13.39 -2.19
C ALA A 174 -10.21 -12.57 -1.12
N LEU A 175 -9.89 -11.29 -0.99
CA LEU A 175 -10.68 -10.34 -0.20
C LEU A 175 -11.83 -9.75 -1.02
N GLY A 176 -12.72 -8.99 -0.38
CA GLY A 176 -13.90 -8.45 -1.04
C GLY A 176 -13.58 -7.62 -2.29
N GLY A 177 -14.32 -7.85 -3.36
CA GLY A 177 -14.18 -7.17 -4.66
C GLY A 177 -13.10 -7.71 -5.60
N HIS A 178 -12.27 -8.69 -5.18
CA HIS A 178 -11.30 -9.33 -6.07
C HIS A 178 -11.93 -10.47 -6.89
N SER A 179 -11.61 -10.54 -8.18
CA SER A 179 -11.99 -11.63 -9.08
C SER A 179 -11.14 -12.90 -8.90
N VAL A 180 -9.91 -12.76 -8.39
CA VAL A 180 -8.94 -13.86 -8.21
C VAL A 180 -8.26 -13.74 -6.84
N ARG A 181 -7.84 -14.88 -6.28
CA ARG A 181 -7.05 -14.95 -5.04
C ARG A 181 -5.67 -14.32 -5.27
N ARG A 182 -5.40 -13.22 -4.57
CA ARG A 182 -4.13 -12.47 -4.72
C ARG A 182 -3.63 -11.77 -3.46
N THR A 183 -4.33 -11.94 -2.34
CA THR A 183 -3.92 -11.40 -1.05
C THR A 183 -3.03 -12.40 -0.36
N HIS A 184 -1.73 -12.13 -0.35
CA HIS A 184 -0.67 -12.94 0.21
C HIS A 184 -0.51 -12.67 1.70
N ARG A 185 -0.46 -13.73 2.50
CA ARG A 185 -0.25 -13.65 3.95
C ARG A 185 0.57 -14.83 4.45
N PHE A 186 1.06 -14.71 5.68
CA PHE A 186 1.70 -15.82 6.36
C PHE A 186 0.69 -16.96 6.58
N PRO A 187 1.10 -18.23 6.39
CA PRO A 187 0.28 -19.38 6.69
C PRO A 187 -0.27 -19.37 8.11
N PRO A 188 -1.41 -20.04 8.32
CA PRO A 188 -2.01 -20.18 9.64
C PRO A 188 -1.02 -20.81 10.63
N SER A 189 -0.95 -20.26 11.83
CA SER A 189 -0.01 -20.69 12.88
C SER A 189 -0.74 -20.90 14.20
N ARG A 190 -0.38 -21.97 14.92
CA ARG A 190 -0.89 -22.25 16.26
C ARG A 190 -0.11 -21.58 17.37
N THR A 191 1.13 -21.16 17.11
CA THR A 191 2.06 -20.66 18.14
C THR A 191 2.44 -19.19 17.96
N ASP A 192 2.38 -18.66 16.74
CA ASP A 192 2.89 -17.34 16.41
C ASP A 192 1.84 -16.51 15.65
N PRO A 193 1.23 -15.48 16.28
CA PRO A 193 0.33 -14.58 15.58
C PRO A 193 1.16 -13.72 14.64
N LYS A 194 1.17 -14.05 13.33
CA LYS A 194 1.93 -13.34 12.30
C LYS A 194 1.05 -12.34 11.51
N PRO A 195 0.64 -11.18 12.05
CA PRO A 195 -0.04 -10.17 11.25
C PRO A 195 0.93 -9.61 10.21
N PHE A 196 0.45 -9.44 8.99
CA PHE A 196 1.30 -9.11 7.84
C PHE A 196 2.13 -7.84 8.07
N GLY A 197 1.48 -6.74 8.42
CA GLY A 197 2.08 -5.42 8.54
C GLY A 197 3.24 -5.37 9.51
N LEU A 198 3.07 -5.91 10.72
CA LEU A 198 4.11 -5.92 11.74
C LEU A 198 5.34 -6.71 11.30
N ASN A 199 5.13 -7.89 10.69
CA ASN A 199 6.18 -8.81 10.28
C ASN A 199 6.93 -8.36 9.01
N VAL A 200 6.46 -7.32 8.31
CA VAL A 200 7.17 -6.71 7.19
C VAL A 200 7.79 -5.37 7.60
N MET A 201 7.02 -4.49 8.23
CA MET A 201 7.49 -3.14 8.56
C MET A 201 8.60 -3.15 9.61
N LEU A 202 8.55 -4.04 10.61
CA LEU A 202 9.60 -4.11 11.63
C LEU A 202 10.96 -4.54 11.04
N PRO A 203 11.07 -5.63 10.24
CA PRO A 203 12.32 -5.97 9.57
C PRO A 203 12.86 -4.90 8.62
N LEU A 204 11.99 -4.22 7.84
CA LEU A 204 12.42 -3.12 6.97
C LEU A 204 12.97 -1.95 7.78
N ALA A 205 12.26 -1.52 8.83
CA ALA A 205 12.74 -0.48 9.74
C ALA A 205 14.02 -0.91 10.47
N GLY A 206 14.15 -2.18 10.86
CA GLY A 206 15.34 -2.75 11.46
C GLY A 206 16.56 -2.69 10.53
N THR A 207 16.36 -3.02 9.25
CA THR A 207 17.41 -2.93 8.21
C THR A 207 17.91 -1.50 8.06
N LEU A 208 17.00 -0.52 7.97
CA LEU A 208 17.38 0.89 7.88
C LEU A 208 18.10 1.38 9.15
N ARG A 209 17.61 1.02 10.34
CA ARG A 209 18.27 1.36 11.61
C ARG A 209 19.66 0.74 11.71
N GLN A 210 19.85 -0.50 11.27
CA GLN A 210 21.16 -1.15 11.24
C GLN A 210 22.12 -0.42 10.29
N LYS A 211 21.66 -0.07 9.08
CA LYS A 211 22.45 0.73 8.12
C LYS A 211 22.83 2.09 8.71
N ALA A 212 21.91 2.80 9.37
CA ALA A 212 22.21 4.06 10.03
C ALA A 212 23.19 3.91 11.20
N ALA A 213 23.04 2.85 12.02
CA ALA A 213 23.89 2.58 13.18
C ALA A 213 25.33 2.18 12.79
N ALA A 214 25.52 1.58 11.61
CA ALA A 214 26.83 1.30 11.02
C ALA A 214 27.60 2.57 10.61
N GLN A 215 27.15 3.75 11.05
CA GLN A 215 27.67 5.06 10.70
C GLN A 215 27.67 5.32 9.19
N ASN A 216 26.68 4.76 8.46
CA ASN A 216 26.52 5.06 7.06
C ASN A 216 26.26 6.57 6.91
N PRO A 217 27.20 7.36 6.33
CA PRO A 217 27.03 8.81 6.20
C PRO A 217 25.87 9.17 5.27
N GLN A 218 25.41 8.23 4.45
CA GLN A 218 24.33 8.40 3.48
C GLN A 218 22.93 8.25 4.07
N LEU A 219 22.75 7.78 5.31
CA LEU A 219 21.42 7.61 5.92
C LEU A 219 21.30 8.31 7.27
N VAL A 220 20.35 9.23 7.36
CA VAL A 220 19.90 9.84 8.61
C VAL A 220 18.45 9.46 8.86
N ILE A 221 18.15 8.95 10.05
CA ILE A 221 16.78 8.67 10.50
C ILE A 221 16.42 9.63 11.63
N MET A 222 15.32 10.37 11.46
CA MET A 222 14.79 11.34 12.41
C MET A 222 13.39 10.90 12.86
N GLU A 223 13.33 10.00 13.84
CA GLU A 223 12.06 9.65 14.51
C GLU A 223 11.65 10.78 15.48
N LYS A 224 10.36 10.83 15.83
CA LYS A 224 9.78 11.86 16.70
C LYS A 224 10.08 13.29 16.23
N THR A 225 10.10 13.49 14.91
CA THR A 225 10.40 14.76 14.26
C THR A 225 9.28 15.11 13.28
N GLU A 226 8.62 16.24 13.50
CA GLU A 226 7.52 16.72 12.68
C GLU A 226 8.03 17.61 11.54
N VAL A 227 7.47 17.45 10.33
CA VAL A 227 7.68 18.41 9.24
C VAL A 227 6.63 19.50 9.35
N VAL A 228 7.07 20.75 9.50
CA VAL A 228 6.17 21.90 9.72
C VAL A 228 6.03 22.79 8.49
N ASP A 229 6.99 22.72 7.55
CA ASP A 229 6.91 23.41 6.26
C ASP A 229 7.80 22.75 5.21
N ILE A 230 7.45 22.96 3.94
CA ILE A 230 8.29 22.65 2.79
C ILE A 230 8.40 23.93 1.97
N GLY A 231 9.62 24.49 1.93
CA GLY A 231 9.90 25.71 1.21
C GLY A 231 10.12 25.46 -0.27
N PHE A 232 9.62 26.38 -1.10
CA PHE A 232 9.78 26.33 -2.55
C PHE A 232 10.44 27.61 -3.06
N LYS A 233 11.33 27.46 -4.04
CA LYS A 233 11.83 28.58 -4.87
C LYS A 233 11.17 28.57 -6.23
N SER A 234 11.03 29.75 -6.82
CA SER A 234 10.52 29.91 -8.18
C SER A 234 11.67 29.83 -9.18
N LEU A 235 11.58 28.90 -10.11
CA LEU A 235 12.48 28.82 -11.26
C LEU A 235 11.74 29.38 -12.47
N THR A 236 12.22 30.49 -13.04
CA THR A 236 11.66 31.04 -14.28
C THR A 236 12.46 30.51 -15.46
N VAL A 237 11.80 29.77 -16.34
CA VAL A 237 12.36 29.36 -17.63
C VAL A 237 11.98 30.42 -18.66
N PRO A 238 12.95 31.18 -19.23
CA PRO A 238 12.66 32.27 -20.17
C PRO A 238 11.97 31.78 -21.44
N ALA A 239 11.11 32.62 -22.02
CA ALA A 239 10.54 32.38 -23.35
C ALA A 239 11.66 32.17 -24.38
N GLY A 240 11.48 31.23 -25.31
CA GLY A 240 12.47 30.93 -26.36
C GLY A 240 13.55 29.89 -25.99
N SER A 241 13.65 29.46 -24.73
CA SER A 241 14.54 28.36 -24.35
C SER A 241 14.02 26.98 -24.78
N THR A 242 12.71 26.79 -24.96
CA THR A 242 12.11 25.49 -25.33
C THR A 242 10.91 25.67 -26.28
N HIS A 243 11.05 26.35 -27.43
CA HIS A 243 9.93 26.68 -28.35
C HIS A 243 8.66 27.25 -27.67
N GLN A 244 8.76 27.71 -26.42
CA GLN A 244 7.67 28.23 -25.63
C GLN A 244 7.60 29.73 -25.86
N MET A 245 6.44 30.17 -26.33
CA MET A 245 6.10 31.57 -26.63
C MET A 245 5.98 32.44 -25.38
N SER A 246 6.02 31.86 -24.17
CA SER A 246 5.90 32.55 -22.89
C SER A 246 6.83 31.96 -21.84
N SER A 247 7.38 32.80 -20.95
CA SER A 247 8.15 32.35 -19.79
C SER A 247 7.29 31.47 -18.88
N ARG A 248 7.83 30.33 -18.43
CA ARG A 248 7.13 29.41 -17.53
C ARG A 248 7.82 29.38 -16.18
N GLN A 249 7.04 29.56 -15.11
CA GLN A 249 7.53 29.45 -13.74
C GLN A 249 7.27 28.06 -13.19
N TYR A 250 8.30 27.45 -12.63
CA TYR A 250 8.23 26.19 -11.90
C TYR A 250 8.50 26.44 -10.43
N LYS A 251 7.87 25.64 -9.57
CA LYS A 251 8.24 25.56 -8.16
C LYS A 251 9.23 24.43 -7.98
N LEU A 252 10.28 24.67 -7.23
CA LEU A 252 11.27 23.66 -6.86
C LEU A 252 11.38 23.62 -5.34
N ALA A 253 11.25 22.44 -4.75
CA ALA A 253 11.47 22.27 -3.32
C ALA A 253 12.92 22.68 -3.00
N ASP A 254 13.09 23.52 -1.98
CA ASP A 254 14.37 24.12 -1.60
C ASP A 254 14.82 23.64 -0.22
N TYR A 255 13.87 23.55 0.72
CA TYR A 255 14.12 23.03 2.05
C TYR A 255 12.91 22.32 2.66
N VAL A 256 13.17 21.49 3.66
CA VAL A 256 12.18 20.93 4.59
C VAL A 256 12.47 21.48 5.98
N GLN A 257 11.48 22.14 6.59
CA GLN A 257 11.58 22.62 7.96
C GLN A 257 10.98 21.59 8.91
N VAL A 258 11.73 21.26 9.94
CA VAL A 258 11.36 20.24 10.93
C VAL A 258 11.32 20.80 12.34
N LYS A 259 10.54 20.15 13.20
CA LYS A 259 10.43 20.42 14.62
C LYS A 259 10.63 19.14 15.42
N ASP A 260 11.55 19.16 16.39
CA ASP A 260 11.74 18.03 17.31
C ASP A 260 10.78 18.07 18.51
N LEU A 261 10.88 17.08 19.41
CA LEU A 261 10.02 16.98 20.59
C LEU A 261 10.23 18.13 21.58
N GLU A 262 11.43 18.71 21.61
CA GLU A 262 11.76 19.86 22.43
C GLU A 262 11.27 21.18 21.82
N GLY A 263 10.74 21.12 20.60
CA GLY A 263 10.19 22.26 19.87
C GLY A 263 11.24 23.06 19.09
N HIS A 264 12.47 22.58 18.99
CA HIS A 264 13.50 23.24 18.19
C HIS A 264 13.21 23.08 16.71
N LEU A 265 13.28 24.20 15.99
CA LEU A 265 13.16 24.22 14.54
C LEU A 265 14.53 24.00 13.89
N SER A 266 14.56 23.20 12.84
CA SER A 266 15.73 23.01 11.98
C SER A 266 15.31 23.03 10.51
N THR A 267 16.21 23.47 9.64
CA THR A 267 15.96 23.54 8.19
C THR A 267 16.93 22.61 7.48
N ILE A 268 16.40 21.74 6.63
CA ILE A 268 17.17 20.76 5.86
C ILE A 268 17.03 21.16 4.38
N PRO A 269 18.10 21.66 3.73
CA PRO A 269 18.06 21.89 2.29
C PRO A 269 17.92 20.57 1.54
N VAL A 270 17.22 20.59 0.40
CA VAL A 270 16.85 19.37 -0.33
C VAL A 270 17.15 19.46 -1.82
N LYS A 271 17.59 18.34 -2.38
CA LYS A 271 17.63 18.09 -3.82
C LYS A 271 16.24 17.68 -4.32
N SER A 272 15.65 16.73 -3.61
CA SER A 272 14.32 16.19 -3.87
C SER A 272 13.63 15.76 -2.59
N VAL A 273 12.31 15.69 -2.63
CA VAL A 273 11.45 15.30 -1.51
C VAL A 273 10.51 14.19 -1.95
N VAL A 274 10.47 13.11 -1.16
CA VAL A 274 9.47 12.04 -1.27
C VAL A 274 8.51 12.16 -0.10
N VAL A 275 7.26 12.52 -0.38
CA VAL A 275 6.19 12.57 0.60
C VAL A 275 5.51 11.21 0.69
N ALA A 276 5.63 10.57 1.86
CA ALA A 276 5.08 9.27 2.19
C ALA A 276 4.38 9.29 3.57
N SER A 277 3.71 10.41 3.89
CA SER A 277 3.16 10.70 5.23
C SER A 277 1.96 9.86 5.64
N GLY A 278 1.39 9.09 4.70
CA GLY A 278 0.11 8.44 4.89
C GLY A 278 -1.07 9.41 4.81
N GLY A 279 -2.26 8.91 5.15
CA GLY A 279 -3.53 9.61 5.00
C GLY A 279 -3.96 10.51 6.16
N TYR A 280 -5.26 10.82 6.17
CA TYR A 280 -5.93 11.70 7.15
C TYR A 280 -7.15 11.06 7.85
N ALA A 281 -7.34 9.75 7.69
CA ALA A 281 -8.46 9.03 8.33
C ALA A 281 -8.27 8.79 9.85
N GLY A 282 -7.13 9.18 10.42
CA GLY A 282 -6.88 9.19 11.86
C GLY A 282 -7.08 10.55 12.52
N ASP A 283 -7.39 11.57 11.72
CA ASP A 283 -7.59 12.92 12.22
C ASP A 283 -8.89 13.04 13.02
N SER A 284 -8.88 13.82 14.09
CA SER A 284 -10.04 13.99 14.96
C SER A 284 -10.05 15.38 15.59
N GLY A 285 -11.24 15.92 15.83
CA GLY A 285 -11.45 17.26 16.39
C GLY A 285 -12.30 18.17 15.50
N SER A 286 -12.80 19.27 16.09
CA SER A 286 -13.70 20.21 15.43
C SER A 286 -13.05 20.93 14.24
N ASP A 287 -11.77 21.27 14.34
CA ASP A 287 -11.00 21.99 13.31
C ASP A 287 -10.09 21.06 12.48
N SER A 288 -10.33 19.75 12.56
CA SER A 288 -9.57 18.71 11.87
C SER A 288 -9.67 18.81 10.35
N PHE A 289 -8.71 18.25 9.63
CA PHE A 289 -8.71 18.19 8.17
C PHE A 289 -9.88 17.35 7.69
N LEU A 290 -10.14 16.26 8.39
CA LEU A 290 -11.28 15.40 8.12
C LEU A 290 -12.62 16.12 8.34
N SER A 291 -12.79 16.94 9.39
CA SER A 291 -14.06 17.63 9.64
C SER A 291 -14.42 18.64 8.56
N VAL A 292 -13.42 19.25 7.92
CA VAL A 292 -13.62 20.15 6.77
C VAL A 292 -14.03 19.37 5.52
N LEU A 293 -13.43 18.20 5.27
CA LEU A 293 -13.62 17.43 4.04
C LEU A 293 -14.86 16.52 4.08
N ARG A 294 -15.12 15.90 5.23
CA ARG A 294 -16.16 14.89 5.46
C ARG A 294 -16.77 15.03 6.87
N PRO A 295 -17.49 16.14 7.14
CA PRO A 295 -18.16 16.34 8.43
C PRO A 295 -19.14 15.21 8.79
N ASP A 296 -19.70 14.55 7.77
CA ASP A 296 -20.59 13.39 7.90
C ASP A 296 -19.89 12.13 8.46
N LEU A 297 -18.56 12.05 8.39
CA LEU A 297 -17.80 10.90 8.87
C LEU A 297 -17.17 11.09 10.26
N VAL A 298 -17.16 12.30 10.81
CA VAL A 298 -16.44 12.63 12.06
C VAL A 298 -16.96 11.85 13.27
N SER A 299 -18.21 11.41 13.24
CA SER A 299 -18.81 10.61 14.31
C SER A 299 -18.36 9.15 14.31
N TYR A 300 -17.82 8.64 13.20
CA TYR A 300 -17.37 7.25 13.13
C TYR A 300 -16.04 7.08 13.88
N PRO A 301 -15.86 5.95 14.57
CA PRO A 301 -14.57 5.62 15.15
C PRO A 301 -13.55 5.30 14.05
N THR A 302 -12.26 5.35 14.35
CA THR A 302 -11.17 5.09 13.39
C THR A 302 -10.36 3.85 13.72
N THR A 303 -9.75 3.24 12.70
CA THR A 303 -8.75 2.17 12.86
C THR A 303 -7.31 2.70 12.77
N ASN A 304 -7.16 3.99 12.47
CA ASN A 304 -5.89 4.64 12.21
C ASN A 304 -5.15 5.03 13.50
N ASN A 305 -3.86 5.31 13.37
CA ASN A 305 -3.13 6.05 14.39
C ASN A 305 -3.57 7.53 14.38
N PRO A 306 -3.61 8.21 15.53
CA PRO A 306 -3.91 9.66 15.60
C PRO A 306 -2.92 10.53 14.80
N THR A 307 -1.75 9.98 14.47
CA THR A 307 -0.73 10.66 13.68
C THR A 307 -1.09 10.73 12.19
N SER A 308 -2.08 9.99 11.71
CA SER A 308 -2.58 10.11 10.33
C SER A 308 -3.59 11.24 10.24
N SER A 309 -3.08 12.47 10.38
CA SER A 309 -3.86 13.68 10.62
C SER A 309 -3.96 14.62 9.41
N GLY A 310 -3.34 14.28 8.27
CA GLY A 310 -3.37 15.15 7.08
C GLY A 310 -2.64 16.48 7.20
N ASP A 311 -1.80 16.66 8.23
CA ASP A 311 -0.96 17.84 8.44
C ASP A 311 -0.11 18.16 7.21
N LEU A 312 0.54 17.16 6.63
CA LEU A 312 1.36 17.37 5.44
C LEU A 312 0.53 17.69 4.20
N HIS A 313 -0.68 17.14 4.06
CA HIS A 313 -1.59 17.52 2.98
C HIS A 313 -1.89 19.02 3.03
N ARG A 314 -2.18 19.56 4.23
CA ARG A 314 -2.40 21.01 4.42
C ARG A 314 -1.18 21.83 4.02
N ILE A 315 0.03 21.39 4.40
CA ILE A 315 1.29 22.07 4.02
C ILE A 315 1.47 22.08 2.50
N LEU A 316 1.24 20.96 1.83
CA LEU A 316 1.40 20.84 0.38
C LEU A 316 0.38 21.68 -0.40
N ILE A 317 -0.89 21.65 0.03
CA ILE A 317 -1.97 22.45 -0.58
C ILE A 317 -1.70 23.94 -0.38
N LYS A 318 -1.30 24.35 0.83
CA LYS A 318 -0.91 25.75 1.12
C LYS A 318 0.23 26.21 0.21
N ASN A 319 1.16 25.31 -0.12
CA ASN A 319 2.25 25.58 -1.05
C ASN A 319 1.87 25.42 -2.54
N GLY A 320 0.58 25.17 -2.83
CA GLY A 320 0.01 25.21 -4.18
C GLY A 320 0.15 23.92 -4.99
N LEU A 321 0.47 22.79 -4.35
CA LEU A 321 0.32 21.49 -5.00
C LEU A 321 -1.17 21.14 -5.11
N THR A 322 -1.53 20.42 -6.18
CA THR A 322 -2.92 20.12 -6.52
C THR A 322 -3.43 18.93 -5.70
N PRO A 323 -4.47 19.12 -4.86
CA PRO A 323 -5.16 18.00 -4.24
C PRO A 323 -6.00 17.22 -5.25
N TYR A 324 -6.27 15.95 -4.97
CA TYR A 324 -7.10 15.07 -5.77
C TYR A 324 -8.11 14.32 -4.89
N GLU A 325 -9.40 14.56 -5.12
CA GLU A 325 -10.52 13.83 -4.51
C GLU A 325 -10.43 13.66 -2.97
N LEU A 326 -10.02 14.71 -2.24
CA LEU A 326 -9.83 14.66 -0.79
C LEU A 326 -11.11 14.31 0.02
N ASP A 327 -12.30 14.40 -0.57
CA ASP A 327 -13.56 13.96 0.03
C ASP A 327 -13.71 12.42 0.06
N LYS A 328 -12.91 11.69 -0.74
CA LYS A 328 -12.96 10.23 -0.81
C LYS A 328 -12.24 9.61 0.38
N VAL A 329 -13.04 9.18 1.35
CA VAL A 329 -12.60 8.49 2.57
C VAL A 329 -13.42 7.20 2.72
N GLN A 330 -12.72 6.09 2.97
CA GLN A 330 -13.30 4.76 3.11
C GLN A 330 -13.56 4.43 4.58
N LEU A 331 -14.76 3.94 4.85
CA LEU A 331 -15.06 3.19 6.06
C LEU A 331 -14.74 1.70 5.83
N HIS A 332 -14.05 1.08 6.79
CA HIS A 332 -13.96 -0.38 6.86
C HIS A 332 -15.24 -0.92 7.49
N PRO A 333 -15.85 -1.98 6.94
CA PRO A 333 -17.12 -2.51 7.48
C PRO A 333 -16.95 -3.11 8.88
N THR A 334 -15.78 -3.71 9.17
CA THR A 334 -15.57 -4.51 10.38
C THR A 334 -14.48 -3.94 11.30
N GLY A 335 -14.81 -2.95 12.13
CA GLY A 335 -14.01 -2.57 13.30
C GLY A 335 -14.51 -3.31 14.54
N PHE A 336 -13.64 -3.98 15.29
CA PHE A 336 -14.03 -4.67 16.52
C PHE A 336 -14.58 -3.67 17.55
N VAL A 337 -15.72 -4.01 18.13
CA VAL A 337 -16.26 -3.31 19.28
C VAL A 337 -15.72 -3.95 20.55
N ASP A 338 -15.06 -3.14 21.39
CA ASP A 338 -14.62 -3.56 22.71
C ASP A 338 -15.81 -3.45 23.67
N LEU A 339 -16.37 -4.57 24.12
CA LEU A 339 -17.52 -4.52 25.02
C LEU A 339 -17.20 -3.80 26.35
N LYS A 340 -15.92 -3.73 26.75
CA LYS A 340 -15.52 -2.98 27.96
C LYS A 340 -15.55 -1.47 27.76
N ASP A 341 -15.44 -1.00 26.52
CA ASP A 341 -15.44 0.41 26.15
C ASP A 341 -15.98 0.57 24.72
N VAL A 342 -17.30 0.52 24.58
CA VAL A 342 -17.98 0.51 23.29
C VAL A 342 -17.79 1.82 22.53
N ARG A 343 -17.61 2.94 23.23
CA ARG A 343 -17.42 4.30 22.66
C ARG A 343 -15.99 4.61 22.27
N LYS A 344 -15.07 3.66 22.45
CA LYS A 344 -13.65 3.87 22.13
C LYS A 344 -13.52 4.37 20.69
N SER A 345 -13.02 5.59 20.53
CA SER A 345 -12.93 6.27 19.23
C SER A 345 -11.93 5.61 18.29
N THR A 346 -11.04 4.76 18.81
CA THR A 346 -10.13 3.93 18.01
C THR A 346 -10.48 2.45 18.14
N LYS A 347 -10.85 1.80 17.05
CA LYS A 347 -11.15 0.36 17.00
C LYS A 347 -9.94 -0.46 16.55
N PHE A 348 -9.84 -1.68 17.07
CA PHE A 348 -9.00 -2.68 16.43
C PHE A 348 -9.68 -3.16 15.16
N LEU A 349 -8.93 -3.25 14.07
CA LEU A 349 -9.47 -3.76 12.82
C LEU A 349 -9.83 -5.24 12.98
N CYS A 350 -11.07 -5.62 12.67
CA CYS A 350 -11.42 -7.01 12.44
C CYS A 350 -10.96 -7.41 11.03
N PRO A 351 -10.00 -8.33 10.89
CA PRO A 351 -9.41 -8.69 9.60
C PRO A 351 -10.46 -9.12 8.59
N GLU A 352 -10.43 -8.51 7.41
CA GLU A 352 -11.34 -8.83 6.30
C GLU A 352 -11.24 -10.28 5.85
N VAL A 353 -10.07 -10.91 6.03
CA VAL A 353 -9.86 -12.33 5.72
C VAL A 353 -10.77 -13.27 6.51
N PHE A 354 -11.35 -12.89 7.66
CA PHE A 354 -12.39 -13.72 8.30
C PHE A 354 -13.56 -13.97 7.34
N ARG A 355 -14.03 -12.94 6.64
CA ARG A 355 -15.09 -13.05 5.62
C ARG A 355 -14.63 -13.94 4.46
N SER A 356 -13.40 -13.75 3.98
CA SER A 356 -12.79 -14.60 2.94
C SER A 356 -12.69 -16.08 3.30
N LEU A 357 -12.54 -16.39 4.59
CA LEU A 357 -12.47 -17.77 5.08
C LEU A 357 -13.86 -18.40 5.27
N GLY A 358 -14.92 -17.59 5.21
CA GLY A 358 -16.31 -18.04 5.28
C GLY A 358 -17.09 -17.55 6.50
N ALA A 359 -16.57 -16.55 7.24
CA ALA A 359 -17.34 -15.92 8.32
C ALA A 359 -18.51 -15.12 7.74
N ILE A 360 -19.66 -15.21 8.40
CA ILE A 360 -20.90 -14.56 7.95
C ILE A 360 -21.21 -13.33 8.79
N LEU A 361 -21.98 -12.39 8.21
CA LEU A 361 -22.49 -11.22 8.90
C LEU A 361 -23.97 -11.39 9.23
N LEU A 362 -24.31 -11.25 10.50
CA LEU A 362 -25.68 -11.31 10.99
C LEU A 362 -26.09 -9.97 11.59
N ASN A 363 -27.34 -9.57 11.32
CA ASN A 363 -27.94 -8.41 11.98
C ASN A 363 -28.46 -8.76 13.38
N SER A 364 -29.10 -7.79 14.02
CA SER A 364 -29.74 -7.94 15.33
C SER A 364 -30.83 -9.02 15.41
N LYS A 365 -31.39 -9.44 14.27
CA LYS A 365 -32.40 -10.50 14.14
C LYS A 365 -31.77 -11.87 13.83
N GLY A 366 -30.44 -11.95 13.76
CA GLY A 366 -29.75 -13.18 13.43
C GLY A 366 -29.78 -13.56 11.94
N LEU A 367 -30.18 -12.63 11.07
CA LEU A 367 -30.31 -12.87 9.63
C LEU A 367 -29.09 -12.36 8.87
N ARG A 368 -28.69 -13.08 7.83
CA ARG A 368 -27.75 -12.58 6.83
C ARG A 368 -28.42 -11.49 6.00
N PHE A 369 -27.69 -10.44 5.70
CA PHE A 369 -28.23 -9.24 5.02
C PHE A 369 -27.33 -8.72 3.90
N VAL A 370 -26.17 -9.34 3.66
CA VAL A 370 -25.23 -8.93 2.62
C VAL A 370 -24.36 -10.11 2.19
N ASP A 371 -23.87 -10.08 0.94
CA ASP A 371 -22.74 -10.91 0.52
C ASP A 371 -21.45 -10.38 1.17
N GLU A 372 -20.82 -11.20 2.01
CA GLU A 372 -19.67 -10.83 2.80
C GLU A 372 -18.40 -10.59 1.96
N LEU A 373 -18.37 -10.93 0.66
CA LEU A 373 -17.26 -10.66 -0.25
C LEU A 373 -17.52 -9.51 -1.23
N GLU A 374 -18.59 -8.75 -1.02
CA GLU A 374 -18.81 -7.49 -1.73
C GLU A 374 -17.76 -6.42 -1.37
N THR A 375 -17.74 -5.34 -2.16
CA THR A 375 -16.86 -4.19 -1.90
C THR A 375 -17.19 -3.52 -0.55
N ARG A 376 -16.17 -2.96 0.12
CA ARG A 376 -16.28 -2.41 1.48
C ARG A 376 -17.37 -1.36 1.65
N ASP A 377 -17.59 -0.53 0.63
CA ASP A 377 -18.66 0.45 0.61
C ASP A 377 -20.06 -0.19 0.61
N LYS A 378 -20.28 -1.26 -0.17
CA LYS A 378 -21.54 -2.04 -0.14
C LYS A 378 -21.75 -2.73 1.20
N VAL A 379 -20.73 -3.41 1.72
CA VAL A 379 -20.83 -4.10 3.03
C VAL A 379 -21.06 -3.09 4.15
N THR A 380 -20.39 -1.94 4.11
CA THR A 380 -20.59 -0.86 5.09
C THR A 380 -22.00 -0.27 4.99
N ALA A 381 -22.48 0.03 3.78
CA ALA A 381 -23.84 0.52 3.58
C ALA A 381 -24.88 -0.47 4.12
N ALA A 382 -24.71 -1.76 3.85
CA ALA A 382 -25.59 -2.80 4.35
C ALA A 382 -25.57 -2.91 5.88
N ILE A 383 -24.42 -2.73 6.53
CA ILE A 383 -24.34 -2.70 8.01
C ILE A 383 -25.05 -1.45 8.56
N ILE A 384 -24.91 -0.30 7.92
CA ILE A 384 -25.59 0.93 8.33
C ILE A 384 -27.11 0.79 8.17
N GLU A 385 -27.57 0.19 7.07
CA GLU A 385 -28.98 0.06 6.74
C GLU A 385 -29.68 -1.07 7.52
N HIS A 386 -28.98 -2.19 7.73
CA HIS A 386 -29.58 -3.44 8.22
C HIS A 386 -28.90 -4.05 9.44
N GLY A 387 -27.68 -3.61 9.79
CA GLY A 387 -26.94 -4.15 10.93
C GLY A 387 -27.56 -3.75 12.27
N GLY A 388 -28.20 -2.57 12.33
CA GLY A 388 -28.72 -1.94 13.53
C GLY A 388 -29.38 -2.88 14.54
N LEU A 389 -29.03 -2.69 15.81
CA LEU A 389 -29.81 -3.20 16.93
C LEU A 389 -31.15 -2.44 16.93
N GLU A 390 -32.23 -3.06 16.45
CA GLU A 390 -33.57 -2.59 16.82
C GLU A 390 -33.68 -2.69 18.36
N SER A 391 -34.51 -1.83 18.98
CA SER A 391 -34.68 -1.62 20.44
C SER A 391 -35.12 -2.85 21.26
N GLU A 392 -34.99 -4.04 20.71
CA GLU A 392 -35.37 -5.34 21.27
C GLU A 392 -34.15 -6.29 21.31
N TRP A 393 -33.00 -5.78 21.75
CA TRP A 393 -31.97 -6.56 22.44
C TRP A 393 -32.13 -6.26 23.95
N GLY A 394 -32.68 -7.06 24.84
CA GLY A 394 -33.23 -8.35 24.66
C GLY A 394 -32.33 -9.52 25.00
N LEU A 395 -31.03 -9.25 25.17
CA LEU A 395 -30.24 -10.10 26.05
C LEU A 395 -31.00 -10.21 27.36
N ARG A 396 -31.24 -11.43 27.83
CA ARG A 396 -31.79 -11.61 29.17
C ARG A 396 -30.89 -10.85 30.15
N LYS A 397 -31.48 -9.99 30.98
CA LYS A 397 -30.89 -9.64 32.27
C LYS A 397 -30.70 -10.97 33.01
N THR A 398 -29.49 -11.54 32.95
CA THR A 398 -29.19 -12.76 33.69
C THR A 398 -29.19 -12.38 35.17
N THR A 399 -30.31 -12.63 35.84
CA THR A 399 -30.42 -12.56 37.29
C THR A 399 -29.79 -13.77 37.99
N ASP A 400 -29.20 -14.70 37.23
CA ASP A 400 -28.69 -15.97 37.74
C ASP A 400 -27.16 -15.98 37.72
N GLN A 401 -26.57 -15.88 38.91
CA GLN A 401 -25.12 -15.83 39.18
C GLN A 401 -24.44 -17.21 39.08
N SER A 402 -25.05 -18.19 38.39
CA SER A 402 -24.62 -19.59 38.44
C SER A 402 -23.99 -20.15 37.16
N THR A 403 -23.66 -19.30 36.17
CA THR A 403 -22.97 -19.74 34.95
C THR A 403 -21.57 -19.12 34.84
N ASP A 404 -20.59 -19.77 35.48
CA ASP A 404 -19.13 -19.48 35.45
C ASP A 404 -18.49 -19.42 34.04
N HIS A 405 -19.29 -19.55 32.98
CA HIS A 405 -18.85 -19.58 31.58
C HIS A 405 -19.38 -18.40 30.75
N LEU A 406 -20.28 -17.58 31.29
CA LEU A 406 -21.00 -16.49 30.59
C LEU A 406 -20.61 -15.07 31.03
N ASP A 407 -19.55 -14.91 31.84
CA ASP A 407 -19.01 -13.64 32.39
C ASP A 407 -18.53 -12.58 31.35
N ARG A 408 -18.93 -12.67 30.08
CA ARG A 408 -18.40 -11.83 28.99
C ARG A 408 -19.44 -11.31 28.00
N LEU A 409 -20.73 -11.49 28.25
CA LEU A 409 -21.77 -10.84 27.47
C LEU A 409 -22.00 -9.39 27.95
N PRO A 410 -22.41 -8.47 27.07
CA PRO A 410 -22.58 -7.07 27.45
C PRO A 410 -23.66 -6.92 28.53
N THR A 411 -23.39 -6.13 29.57
CA THR A 411 -24.37 -5.76 30.61
C THR A 411 -25.50 -4.91 30.03
N SER A 412 -26.64 -4.82 30.73
CA SER A 412 -27.76 -3.94 30.33
C SER A 412 -27.31 -2.52 29.99
N ASP A 413 -26.39 -1.95 30.77
CA ASP A 413 -25.87 -0.60 30.51
C ASP A 413 -24.96 -0.53 29.26
N GLN A 414 -24.22 -1.59 28.96
CA GLN A 414 -23.41 -1.70 27.74
C GLN A 414 -24.31 -1.85 26.50
N LEU A 415 -25.48 -2.45 26.65
CA LEU A 415 -26.47 -2.59 25.57
C LEU A 415 -27.20 -1.31 25.28
N ASP A 416 -27.70 -0.62 26.30
CA ASP A 416 -28.28 0.70 26.14
C ASP A 416 -27.27 1.70 25.53
N GLN A 417 -25.97 1.42 25.64
CA GLN A 417 -24.89 2.15 24.96
C GLN A 417 -24.68 1.69 23.51
N LEU A 418 -24.70 0.39 23.23
CA LEU A 418 -24.59 -0.19 21.88
C LEU A 418 -25.81 0.14 21.00
N GLU A 419 -27.02 0.17 21.56
CA GLU A 419 -28.25 0.56 20.88
C GLU A 419 -28.22 2.03 20.41
N LYS A 420 -27.44 2.88 21.10
CA LYS A 420 -27.22 4.28 20.69
C LYS A 420 -26.19 4.40 19.57
N GLU A 421 -25.39 3.36 19.32
CA GLU A 421 -24.45 3.28 18.19
C GLU A 421 -25.19 2.67 16.99
N GLN A 422 -25.66 3.53 16.09
CA GLN A 422 -26.64 3.23 15.04
C GLN A 422 -26.20 2.19 13.97
N SER A 423 -25.06 1.51 14.09
CA SER A 423 -24.57 0.57 13.07
C SER A 423 -23.64 -0.50 13.65
N LEU A 424 -24.22 -1.58 14.17
CA LEU A 424 -23.53 -2.74 14.70
C LEU A 424 -23.86 -3.96 13.84
N ALA A 425 -23.01 -4.96 13.73
CA ALA A 425 -23.39 -6.28 13.24
C ALA A 425 -22.56 -7.35 13.96
N LEU A 426 -22.96 -8.61 13.78
CA LEU A 426 -22.23 -9.76 14.32
C LEU A 426 -21.45 -10.45 13.20
N LEU A 427 -20.16 -10.64 13.42
CA LEU A 427 -19.35 -11.57 12.64
C LEU A 427 -19.38 -12.93 13.32
N VAL A 428 -19.83 -13.97 12.62
CA VAL A 428 -19.97 -15.33 13.17
C VAL A 428 -19.19 -16.34 12.34
N PHE A 429 -18.48 -17.25 13.01
CA PHE A 429 -17.66 -18.29 12.37
C PHE A 429 -17.43 -19.49 13.30
N ASP A 430 -16.92 -20.58 12.72
CA ASP A 430 -16.67 -21.87 13.38
C ASP A 430 -15.17 -22.08 13.71
N ASP A 431 -14.86 -23.19 14.37
CA ASP A 431 -13.48 -23.58 14.71
C ASP A 431 -12.60 -23.80 13.46
N ASP A 432 -13.16 -24.26 12.32
CA ASP A 432 -12.41 -24.42 11.05
C ASP A 432 -11.88 -23.08 10.55
N ILE A 433 -12.70 -22.04 10.58
CA ILE A 433 -12.26 -20.68 10.23
C ILE A 433 -11.22 -20.18 11.23
N ALA A 434 -11.34 -20.48 12.51
CA ALA A 434 -10.31 -20.14 13.50
C ALA A 434 -8.97 -20.83 13.20
N GLU A 435 -9.00 -22.11 12.81
CA GLU A 435 -7.81 -22.87 12.40
C GLU A 435 -7.19 -22.30 11.12
N ARG A 436 -7.98 -22.06 10.08
CA ARG A 436 -7.54 -21.47 8.80
C ARG A 436 -7.14 -20.01 8.92
N PHE A 437 -7.65 -19.28 9.92
CA PHE A 437 -7.16 -17.93 10.22
C PHE A 437 -5.79 -17.99 10.92
N GLY A 438 -5.56 -19.03 11.71
CA GLY A 438 -4.39 -19.25 12.55
C GLY A 438 -4.73 -19.07 14.02
N ILE A 439 -4.72 -20.18 14.76
CA ILE A 439 -5.11 -20.24 16.18
C ILE A 439 -4.36 -19.23 17.06
N ALA A 440 -3.07 -18.98 16.80
CA ALA A 440 -2.31 -17.99 17.59
C ALA A 440 -2.88 -16.57 17.44
N ALA A 441 -3.25 -16.18 16.22
CA ALA A 441 -3.84 -14.89 15.92
C ALA A 441 -5.29 -14.80 16.43
N PHE A 442 -6.08 -15.86 16.24
CA PHE A 442 -7.42 -15.97 16.80
C PHE A 442 -7.41 -15.79 18.33
N GLU A 443 -6.56 -16.53 19.03
CA GLU A 443 -6.44 -16.47 20.49
C GLU A 443 -5.91 -15.11 20.98
N PHE A 444 -5.12 -14.40 20.16
CA PHE A 444 -4.75 -13.01 20.44
C PHE A 444 -6.00 -12.10 20.51
N TYR A 445 -6.90 -12.17 19.54
CA TYR A 445 -8.13 -11.38 19.53
C TYR A 445 -9.12 -11.81 20.62
N LYS A 446 -9.25 -13.12 20.87
CA LYS A 446 -10.07 -13.69 21.95
C LYS A 446 -9.61 -13.23 23.34
N ARG A 447 -8.30 -13.27 23.64
CA ARG A 447 -7.75 -12.77 24.91
C ARG A 447 -7.95 -11.26 25.10
N ARG A 448 -8.00 -10.49 24.01
CA ARG A 448 -8.32 -9.06 24.04
C ARG A 448 -9.81 -8.80 24.34
N GLY A 449 -10.66 -9.83 24.25
CA GLY A 449 -12.09 -9.73 24.49
C GLY A 449 -12.89 -9.29 23.25
N PHE A 450 -12.34 -9.43 22.05
CA PHE A 450 -13.04 -9.07 20.81
C PHE A 450 -13.82 -10.23 20.19
N ILE A 451 -13.48 -11.46 20.56
CA ILE A 451 -14.10 -12.69 20.05
C ILE A 451 -14.59 -13.50 21.25
N HIS A 452 -15.84 -13.96 21.16
CA HIS A 452 -16.53 -14.70 22.20
C HIS A 452 -16.88 -16.09 21.66
N THR A 453 -16.52 -17.13 22.41
CA THR A 453 -16.86 -18.51 22.06
C THR A 453 -18.22 -18.86 22.66
N ILE A 454 -19.09 -19.43 21.86
CA ILE A 454 -20.45 -19.83 22.18
C ILE A 454 -20.52 -21.34 22.03
N ASN A 455 -20.76 -22.05 23.14
CA ASN A 455 -20.71 -23.51 23.18
C ASN A 455 -22.08 -24.16 23.01
N THR A 456 -23.16 -23.40 23.18
CA THR A 456 -24.52 -23.89 23.05
C THR A 456 -25.40 -22.91 22.28
N ALA A 457 -26.44 -23.42 21.61
CA ALA A 457 -27.45 -22.57 20.98
C ALA A 457 -28.19 -21.68 22.01
N ALA A 458 -28.27 -22.11 23.27
CA ALA A 458 -28.81 -21.31 24.37
C ALA A 458 -27.89 -20.13 24.71
N ASP A 459 -26.56 -20.32 24.71
CA ASP A 459 -25.59 -19.24 24.87
C ASP A 459 -25.67 -18.26 23.68
N PHE A 460 -25.96 -18.77 22.47
CA PHE A 460 -26.15 -17.94 21.27
C PHE A 460 -27.44 -17.13 21.31
N GLY A 461 -28.57 -17.76 21.65
CA GLY A 461 -29.85 -17.07 21.85
C GLY A 461 -29.82 -16.14 23.07
N ALA A 462 -28.93 -16.40 24.04
CA ALA A 462 -28.64 -15.45 25.09
C ALA A 462 -27.92 -14.23 24.57
N VAL A 463 -27.16 -14.30 23.45
CA VAL A 463 -26.53 -13.18 22.73
C VAL A 463 -27.51 -12.43 21.84
N VAL A 464 -28.46 -13.08 21.16
CA VAL A 464 -29.33 -12.40 20.19
C VAL A 464 -30.79 -12.73 20.48
N GLN A 465 -31.64 -11.73 20.77
CA GLN A 465 -32.96 -11.94 21.40
C GLN A 465 -33.97 -12.75 20.56
N THR A 466 -33.74 -12.99 19.29
CA THR A 466 -34.75 -13.61 18.40
C THR A 466 -34.13 -14.65 17.49
N PHE A 467 -33.42 -15.64 18.05
CA PHE A 467 -33.10 -16.84 17.28
C PHE A 467 -34.19 -17.90 17.39
N GLU A 468 -34.83 -18.20 16.27
CA GLU A 468 -35.36 -19.54 16.07
C GLU A 468 -34.18 -20.49 15.82
N HIS A 469 -34.02 -21.50 16.67
CA HIS A 469 -32.96 -22.52 16.57
C HIS A 469 -32.86 -23.15 15.17
N GLU A 470 -33.98 -23.22 14.46
CA GLU A 470 -34.10 -23.73 13.10
C GLU A 470 -33.36 -22.86 12.08
N VAL A 471 -33.36 -21.53 12.21
CA VAL A 471 -32.68 -20.61 11.28
C VAL A 471 -31.16 -20.71 11.41
N LEU A 472 -30.63 -20.85 12.63
CA LEU A 472 -29.19 -21.07 12.87
C LEU A 472 -28.72 -22.39 12.27
N THR A 473 -29.46 -23.46 12.58
CA THR A 473 -29.16 -24.80 12.07
C THR A 473 -29.28 -24.80 10.56
N GLU A 474 -30.31 -24.17 9.98
CA GLU A 474 -30.47 -24.08 8.53
C GLU A 474 -29.35 -23.27 7.89
N GLN A 475 -28.99 -22.09 8.40
CA GLN A 475 -27.95 -21.23 7.81
C GLN A 475 -26.55 -21.84 7.96
N PHE A 476 -26.21 -22.44 9.12
CA PHE A 476 -24.92 -23.09 9.32
C PHE A 476 -24.86 -24.46 8.66
N CYS A 477 -25.90 -25.29 8.73
CA CYS A 477 -25.93 -26.54 7.99
C CYS A 477 -25.95 -26.28 6.48
N LYS A 478 -26.64 -25.24 6.00
CA LYS A 478 -26.60 -24.83 4.58
C LYS A 478 -25.23 -24.30 4.20
N SER A 479 -24.60 -23.45 5.01
CA SER A 479 -23.23 -22.98 4.78
C SER A 479 -22.21 -24.13 4.82
N SER A 480 -22.29 -25.03 5.79
CA SER A 480 -21.47 -26.23 5.89
C SER A 480 -21.76 -27.23 4.76
N LEU A 481 -23.01 -27.38 4.33
CA LEU A 481 -23.37 -28.14 3.12
C LEU A 481 -22.80 -27.48 1.88
N GLU A 482 -22.97 -26.17 1.68
CA GLU A 482 -22.45 -25.41 0.55
C GLU A 482 -20.91 -25.48 0.52
N LYS A 483 -20.24 -25.39 1.68
CA LYS A 483 -18.79 -25.61 1.83
C LYS A 483 -18.41 -27.05 1.46
N LYS A 484 -19.18 -28.04 1.89
CA LYS A 484 -18.93 -29.46 1.62
C LYS A 484 -19.16 -29.80 0.14
N VAL A 485 -20.25 -29.31 -0.44
CA VAL A 485 -20.59 -29.40 -1.87
C VAL A 485 -19.61 -28.60 -2.73
N ALA A 486 -19.12 -27.44 -2.30
CA ALA A 486 -18.08 -26.71 -3.00
C ALA A 486 -16.74 -27.45 -2.94
N LYS A 487 -16.38 -28.04 -1.79
CA LYS A 487 -15.16 -28.84 -1.62
C LYS A 487 -15.21 -30.14 -2.42
N GLU A 488 -16.36 -30.83 -2.42
CA GLU A 488 -16.62 -32.03 -3.22
C GLU A 488 -16.70 -31.69 -4.70
N GLY A 489 -17.37 -30.60 -5.10
CA GLY A 489 -17.42 -30.12 -6.48
C GLY A 489 -16.08 -29.61 -7.02
N THR A 490 -15.21 -29.04 -6.18
CA THR A 490 -13.83 -28.69 -6.56
C THR A 490 -12.98 -29.96 -6.72
N LYS A 491 -13.24 -30.98 -5.90
CA LYS A 491 -12.61 -32.29 -5.99
C LYS A 491 -13.06 -33.05 -7.24
N GLU A 492 -14.36 -33.06 -7.54
CA GLU A 492 -14.93 -33.62 -8.77
C GLU A 492 -14.54 -32.81 -10.01
N ALA A 493 -14.35 -31.49 -9.92
CA ALA A 493 -13.81 -30.70 -11.03
C ALA A 493 -12.33 -31.03 -11.26
N THR A 494 -11.53 -31.28 -10.21
CA THR A 494 -10.12 -31.68 -10.34
C THR A 494 -9.96 -33.15 -10.75
N GLU A 495 -10.85 -34.04 -10.35
CA GLU A 495 -10.94 -35.43 -10.83
C GLU A 495 -11.53 -35.51 -12.24
N GLY A 496 -12.54 -34.71 -12.57
CA GLY A 496 -13.10 -34.60 -13.92
C GLY A 496 -12.16 -33.94 -14.92
N THR A 497 -11.26 -33.05 -14.48
CA THR A 497 -10.16 -32.53 -15.32
C THR A 497 -9.07 -33.59 -15.53
N LYS A 498 -8.84 -34.47 -14.56
CA LYS A 498 -7.97 -35.66 -14.71
C LYS A 498 -8.59 -36.72 -15.62
N GLU A 499 -9.87 -37.01 -15.47
CA GLU A 499 -10.61 -37.96 -16.31
C GLU A 499 -10.83 -37.41 -17.73
N ALA A 500 -10.93 -36.09 -17.91
CA ALA A 500 -10.96 -35.48 -19.26
C ALA A 500 -9.60 -35.61 -19.99
N THR A 501 -8.47 -35.63 -19.27
CA THR A 501 -7.15 -35.97 -19.83
C THR A 501 -6.95 -37.46 -20.11
N GLU A 502 -7.66 -38.35 -19.41
CA GLU A 502 -7.60 -39.82 -19.62
C GLU A 502 -8.67 -40.33 -20.61
N GLY A 503 -9.79 -39.62 -20.76
CA GLY A 503 -10.97 -39.98 -21.56
C GLY A 503 -10.92 -39.56 -23.03
N THR A 504 -9.79 -39.00 -23.49
CA THR A 504 -9.55 -38.76 -24.94
C THR A 504 -8.94 -40.01 -25.62
N LYS A 505 -9.48 -41.19 -25.29
CA LYS A 505 -9.34 -42.43 -26.05
C LYS A 505 -10.68 -43.17 -25.99
N GLU A 506 -11.27 -43.32 -27.17
CA GLU A 506 -12.50 -44.09 -27.45
C GLU A 506 -13.81 -43.33 -27.21
N ALA A 507 -14.10 -42.43 -28.15
CA ALA A 507 -15.47 -42.25 -28.60
C ALA A 507 -15.86 -43.42 -29.51
N THR A 508 -16.92 -44.17 -29.18
CA THR A 508 -18.06 -44.50 -30.09
C THR A 508 -19.07 -45.43 -29.41
N GLU A 509 -20.35 -45.22 -29.77
CA GLU A 509 -21.52 -46.12 -29.68
C GLU A 509 -22.51 -45.92 -28.51
N GLY A 510 -23.75 -45.51 -28.86
CA GLY A 510 -24.94 -46.02 -28.18
C GLY A 510 -25.95 -45.01 -27.61
N THR A 511 -26.37 -44.01 -28.39
CA THR A 511 -27.60 -43.23 -28.12
C THR A 511 -28.84 -44.13 -28.11
N GLU A 512 -29.23 -44.64 -26.94
CA GLU A 512 -30.63 -44.97 -26.59
C GLU A 512 -30.89 -45.29 -25.10
N LYS A 513 -29.90 -45.19 -24.19
CA LYS A 513 -30.10 -45.30 -22.72
C LYS A 513 -30.09 -43.96 -21.96
N ALA A 514 -29.92 -42.84 -22.67
CA ALA A 514 -29.72 -41.53 -22.07
C ALA A 514 -30.99 -40.86 -21.52
N ALA A 515 -32.18 -41.45 -21.70
CA ALA A 515 -33.44 -40.91 -21.18
C ALA A 515 -33.93 -41.60 -19.89
N GLU A 516 -33.46 -42.82 -19.61
CA GLU A 516 -33.84 -43.60 -18.43
C GLU A 516 -32.84 -43.38 -17.28
N GLY A 517 -31.54 -43.26 -17.61
CA GLY A 517 -30.51 -42.88 -16.65
C GLY A 517 -30.68 -41.47 -16.07
N THR A 518 -31.32 -40.53 -16.78
CA THR A 518 -31.61 -39.20 -16.23
C THR A 518 -32.69 -39.24 -15.16
N LYS A 519 -33.64 -40.18 -15.25
CA LYS A 519 -34.72 -40.35 -14.26
C LYS A 519 -34.22 -41.03 -12.99
N GLU A 520 -33.40 -42.08 -13.13
CA GLU A 520 -32.74 -42.73 -11.98
C GLU A 520 -31.70 -41.80 -11.33
N ALA A 521 -31.00 -40.97 -12.11
CA ALA A 521 -30.11 -39.94 -11.56
C ALA A 521 -30.90 -38.86 -10.80
N THR A 522 -32.05 -38.39 -11.29
CA THR A 522 -32.87 -37.42 -10.56
C THR A 522 -33.47 -37.98 -9.27
N GLU A 523 -33.90 -39.25 -9.27
CA GLU A 523 -34.49 -39.88 -8.07
C GLU A 523 -33.40 -40.30 -7.06
N GLY A 524 -32.23 -40.73 -7.55
CA GLY A 524 -31.03 -40.94 -6.74
C GLY A 524 -30.49 -39.64 -6.15
N THR A 525 -30.58 -38.51 -6.88
CA THR A 525 -30.23 -37.17 -6.36
C THR A 525 -31.22 -36.74 -5.28
N LYS A 526 -32.51 -37.07 -5.43
CA LYS A 526 -33.56 -36.73 -4.45
C LYS A 526 -33.43 -37.57 -3.17
N GLN A 527 -33.17 -38.87 -3.29
CA GLN A 527 -32.86 -39.75 -2.15
C GLN A 527 -31.52 -39.42 -1.50
N ALA A 528 -30.51 -38.98 -2.27
CA ALA A 528 -29.27 -38.44 -1.71
C ALA A 528 -29.54 -37.13 -0.97
N THR A 529 -30.39 -36.24 -1.48
CA THR A 529 -30.75 -34.98 -0.82
C THR A 529 -31.54 -35.21 0.48
N GLU A 530 -32.45 -36.19 0.51
CA GLU A 530 -33.20 -36.59 1.71
C GLU A 530 -32.32 -37.39 2.70
N GLY A 531 -31.43 -38.25 2.20
CA GLY A 531 -30.42 -38.94 3.00
C GLY A 531 -29.37 -37.99 3.59
N ILE A 532 -29.01 -36.92 2.89
CA ILE A 532 -28.14 -35.83 3.38
C ILE A 532 -28.89 -34.99 4.42
N LYS A 533 -30.19 -34.73 4.25
CA LYS A 533 -31.01 -34.07 5.29
C LYS A 533 -31.14 -34.92 6.55
N ALA A 534 -31.37 -36.23 6.41
CA ALA A 534 -31.43 -37.15 7.53
C ALA A 534 -30.06 -37.29 8.22
N ALA A 535 -28.96 -37.40 7.47
CA ALA A 535 -27.60 -37.43 8.00
C ALA A 535 -27.13 -36.07 8.58
N ALA A 536 -27.68 -34.95 8.10
CA ALA A 536 -27.45 -33.63 8.69
C ALA A 536 -28.20 -33.46 10.03
N ILE A 537 -29.36 -34.09 10.19
CA ILE A 537 -30.13 -34.09 11.44
C ILE A 537 -29.56 -35.10 12.46
N GLU A 538 -29.13 -36.29 12.04
CA GLU A 538 -28.40 -37.24 12.91
C GLU A 538 -26.95 -36.81 13.19
N GLY A 539 -26.35 -36.04 12.27
CA GLY A 539 -25.02 -35.44 12.40
C GLY A 539 -25.01 -34.12 13.19
N ALA A 540 -26.16 -33.46 13.38
CA ALA A 540 -26.33 -32.23 14.19
C ALA A 540 -26.13 -32.44 15.70
N GLY A 541 -25.47 -33.52 16.09
CA GLY A 541 -24.67 -33.61 17.31
C GLY A 541 -23.24 -33.07 17.13
N THR A 542 -23.01 -32.06 16.28
CA THR A 542 -21.66 -31.49 16.09
C THR A 542 -21.25 -30.67 17.30
N LYS A 543 -20.28 -31.20 18.06
CA LYS A 543 -19.52 -30.54 19.13
C LYS A 543 -18.60 -29.40 18.64
N GLU A 544 -19.01 -28.60 17.67
CA GLU A 544 -18.16 -27.51 17.13
C GLU A 544 -18.59 -26.19 17.76
N ALA A 545 -17.64 -25.47 18.35
CA ALA A 545 -17.94 -24.23 19.04
C ALA A 545 -18.13 -23.10 18.01
N LEU A 546 -19.12 -22.23 18.24
CA LEU A 546 -19.29 -21.03 17.44
C LEU A 546 -18.49 -19.87 18.04
N HIS A 547 -18.10 -18.93 17.20
CA HIS A 547 -17.38 -17.73 17.59
C HIS A 547 -18.09 -16.50 17.07
N VAL A 548 -18.23 -15.50 17.93
CA VAL A 548 -18.92 -14.24 17.61
C VAL A 548 -18.04 -13.05 17.94
N ALA A 549 -18.04 -12.06 17.06
CA ALA A 549 -17.47 -10.75 17.31
C ALA A 549 -18.45 -9.64 16.95
N PHE A 550 -18.51 -8.62 17.79
CA PHE A 550 -19.26 -7.40 17.53
C PHE A 550 -18.43 -6.47 16.65
N ILE A 551 -19.01 -6.03 15.53
CA ILE A 551 -18.32 -5.19 14.55
C ILE A 551 -19.14 -3.96 14.18
N THR A 552 -18.44 -2.87 13.87
CA THR A 552 -19.05 -1.60 13.45
C THR A 552 -18.22 -0.95 12.33
N PRO A 553 -18.82 -0.18 11.41
CA PRO A 553 -18.08 0.60 10.44
C PRO A 553 -17.10 1.56 11.11
N SER A 554 -15.91 1.73 10.54
CA SER A 554 -14.87 2.59 11.09
C SER A 554 -14.05 3.29 10.01
N LEU A 555 -13.72 4.57 10.21
CA LEU A 555 -12.76 5.31 9.39
C LEU A 555 -11.46 4.53 9.22
N HIS A 556 -11.02 4.38 7.97
CA HIS A 556 -9.96 3.43 7.67
C HIS A 556 -8.92 3.91 6.67
N TYR A 557 -9.32 4.55 5.57
CA TYR A 557 -8.38 4.97 4.53
C TYR A 557 -8.83 6.26 3.86
N SER A 558 -7.90 7.18 3.59
CA SER A 558 -8.15 8.27 2.64
C SER A 558 -7.76 7.84 1.23
N LEU A 559 -8.72 7.81 0.31
CA LEU A 559 -8.46 7.45 -1.09
C LEU A 559 -8.01 8.67 -1.91
N GLY A 560 -8.43 9.86 -1.47
CA GLY A 560 -7.91 11.13 -1.95
C GLY A 560 -6.54 11.46 -1.35
N GLY A 561 -5.85 12.38 -1.99
CA GLY A 561 -4.52 12.82 -1.58
C GLY A 561 -3.98 13.90 -2.50
N MET A 562 -2.66 13.89 -2.75
CA MET A 562 -2.04 14.76 -3.75
C MET A 562 -2.10 14.16 -5.15
N LEU A 563 -2.35 15.02 -6.16
CA LEU A 563 -2.31 14.61 -7.56
C LEU A 563 -0.86 14.28 -7.98
N ILE A 564 -0.70 13.09 -8.55
CA ILE A 564 0.57 12.59 -9.09
C ILE A 564 0.41 12.10 -10.53
N ASP A 565 1.53 12.06 -11.26
CA ASP A 565 1.63 11.26 -12.49
C ASP A 565 1.98 9.79 -12.19
N ASP A 566 2.12 9.00 -13.25
CA ASP A 566 2.49 7.58 -13.22
C ASP A 566 3.94 7.31 -12.81
N THR A 567 4.72 8.36 -12.54
CA THR A 567 6.06 8.32 -11.95
C THR A 567 6.12 8.93 -10.55
N CYS A 568 4.96 9.06 -9.88
CA CYS A 568 4.80 9.61 -8.54
C CYS A 568 5.16 11.11 -8.40
N ARG A 569 5.32 11.87 -9.50
CA ARG A 569 5.67 13.30 -9.40
C ARG A 569 4.45 14.12 -9.03
N ALA A 570 4.60 14.97 -8.03
CA ALA A 570 3.56 15.90 -7.61
C ALA A 570 3.22 16.90 -8.71
N GLN A 571 1.95 17.30 -8.80
CA GLN A 571 1.49 18.29 -9.76
C GLN A 571 0.93 19.55 -9.10
N GLN A 572 0.98 20.67 -9.83
CA GLN A 572 0.37 21.96 -9.48
C GLN A 572 -0.51 22.48 -10.62
N GLY A 573 -1.58 23.21 -10.28
CA GLY A 573 -2.52 23.82 -11.23
C GLY A 573 -3.03 22.83 -12.28
N ASN A 574 -2.90 23.20 -13.56
CA ASN A 574 -3.29 22.40 -14.73
C ASN A 574 -2.33 21.22 -14.99
N LYS A 575 -2.14 20.34 -13.99
CA LYS A 575 -1.33 19.13 -14.08
C LYS A 575 0.14 19.38 -14.45
N VAL A 576 0.69 20.51 -14.02
CA VAL A 576 2.11 20.82 -14.24
C VAL A 576 2.93 20.12 -13.18
N VAL A 577 3.86 19.26 -13.60
CA VAL A 577 4.79 18.58 -12.70
C VAL A 577 5.61 19.60 -11.90
N VAL A 578 5.73 19.37 -10.60
CA VAL A 578 6.66 20.06 -9.71
C VAL A 578 7.96 19.26 -9.70
N PRO A 579 9.05 19.76 -10.30
CA PRO A 579 10.30 19.00 -10.39
C PRO A 579 10.81 18.60 -9.00
N ASN A 580 11.39 17.39 -8.93
CA ASN A 580 12.00 16.82 -7.73
C ASN A 580 11.07 16.70 -6.51
N MET A 581 9.75 16.74 -6.72
CA MET A 581 8.75 16.57 -5.69
C MET A 581 7.92 15.33 -5.99
N PHE A 582 7.94 14.35 -5.10
CA PHE A 582 7.28 13.06 -5.27
C PHE A 582 6.32 12.79 -4.13
N VAL A 583 5.23 12.07 -4.42
CA VAL A 583 4.25 11.63 -3.40
C VAL A 583 3.91 10.17 -3.64
N ALA A 584 3.89 9.37 -2.57
CA ALA A 584 3.64 7.93 -2.65
C ALA A 584 2.82 7.41 -1.46
N GLY A 585 2.11 6.30 -1.69
CA GLY A 585 1.23 5.68 -0.70
C GLY A 585 -0.07 6.48 -0.50
N GLU A 586 -0.68 6.33 0.67
CA GLU A 586 -1.94 6.99 1.05
C GLU A 586 -1.87 8.54 1.06
N ALA A 587 -0.68 9.14 0.90
CA ALA A 587 -0.55 10.58 0.71
C ALA A 587 -0.89 11.03 -0.73
N SER A 588 -0.95 10.10 -1.69
CA SER A 588 -1.31 10.35 -3.08
C SER A 588 -2.78 9.99 -3.35
N GLY A 589 -3.39 10.68 -4.30
CA GLY A 589 -4.75 10.41 -4.76
C GLY A 589 -4.80 9.83 -6.17
N GLY A 590 -5.92 9.18 -6.50
CA GLY A 590 -6.23 8.74 -7.86
C GLY A 590 -6.09 7.26 -8.14
N LEU A 591 -5.35 6.49 -7.34
CA LEU A 591 -5.22 5.05 -7.57
C LEU A 591 -6.53 4.30 -7.31
N HIS A 592 -7.16 4.56 -6.17
CA HIS A 592 -8.28 3.74 -5.67
C HIS A 592 -9.67 4.29 -6.01
N GLY A 593 -9.74 5.49 -6.58
CA GLY A 593 -11.00 6.15 -6.92
C GLY A 593 -11.98 6.21 -5.73
N ALA A 594 -13.21 5.76 -5.94
CA ALA A 594 -14.26 5.82 -4.93
C ALA A 594 -14.22 4.71 -3.87
N ASN A 595 -13.56 3.57 -4.14
CA ASN A 595 -13.46 2.47 -3.18
C ASN A 595 -12.16 1.66 -3.38
N ARG A 596 -11.39 1.51 -2.30
CA ARG A 596 -10.15 0.74 -2.28
C ARG A 596 -10.42 -0.74 -1.98
N LEU A 597 -9.79 -1.63 -2.74
CA LEU A 597 -9.76 -3.07 -2.46
C LEU A 597 -8.94 -3.40 -1.21
N GLY A 598 -9.39 -4.38 -0.41
CA GLY A 598 -8.64 -4.88 0.74
C GLY A 598 -7.26 -5.38 0.33
N GLY A 599 -6.21 -5.13 1.12
CA GLY A 599 -4.82 -5.51 0.78
C GLY A 599 -4.04 -4.48 -0.06
N ASN A 600 -4.71 -3.68 -0.91
CA ASN A 600 -4.03 -2.71 -1.79
C ASN A 600 -3.25 -1.60 -1.07
N GLY A 601 -3.59 -1.25 0.18
CA GLY A 601 -2.90 -0.16 0.88
C GLY A 601 -1.42 -0.47 1.17
N ILE A 602 -1.08 -1.74 1.44
CA ILE A 602 0.32 -2.14 1.59
C ILE A 602 0.99 -2.28 0.22
N THR A 603 0.29 -2.83 -0.78
CA THR A 603 0.81 -2.93 -2.16
C THR A 603 1.17 -1.56 -2.71
N GLU A 604 0.28 -0.58 -2.58
CA GLU A 604 0.50 0.80 -3.01
C GLU A 604 1.69 1.41 -2.30
N GLY A 605 1.75 1.26 -0.96
CA GLY A 605 2.87 1.77 -0.19
C GLY A 605 4.20 1.22 -0.71
N LEU A 606 4.33 -0.09 -0.86
CA LEU A 606 5.58 -0.71 -1.31
C LEU A 606 5.92 -0.34 -2.76
N VAL A 607 4.97 -0.48 -3.70
CA VAL A 607 5.22 -0.27 -5.13
C VAL A 607 5.48 1.21 -5.45
N LEU A 608 4.58 2.11 -5.03
CA LEU A 608 4.74 3.53 -5.30
C LEU A 608 5.87 4.14 -4.45
N GLY A 609 6.11 3.63 -3.25
CA GLY A 609 7.25 4.03 -2.44
C GLY A 609 8.58 3.70 -3.11
N THR A 610 8.73 2.47 -3.61
CA THR A 610 9.90 2.07 -4.40
C THR A 610 10.04 2.94 -5.65
N LEU A 611 8.97 3.14 -6.43
CA LEU A 611 9.00 3.99 -7.62
C LEU A 611 9.38 5.44 -7.31
N ALA A 612 8.80 6.04 -6.26
CA ALA A 612 9.13 7.40 -5.86
C ALA A 612 10.59 7.53 -5.38
N GLY A 613 11.11 6.52 -4.66
CA GLY A 613 12.53 6.46 -4.30
C GLY A 613 13.42 6.38 -5.53
N GLU A 614 13.06 5.54 -6.51
CA GLU A 614 13.77 5.39 -7.77
C GLU A 614 13.84 6.71 -8.56
N MET A 615 12.70 7.38 -8.72
CA MET A 615 12.61 8.65 -9.43
C MET A 615 13.30 9.79 -8.67
N ALA A 616 13.24 9.79 -7.33
CA ALA A 616 13.91 10.78 -6.51
C ALA A 616 15.43 10.65 -6.50
N GLY A 617 15.96 9.42 -6.65
CA GLY A 617 17.40 9.16 -6.80
C GLY A 617 17.93 9.65 -8.14
N GLN A 618 17.17 9.43 -9.22
CA GLN A 618 17.50 9.85 -10.59
C GLN A 618 17.20 11.34 -10.86
N ALA A 619 16.55 12.03 -9.92
CA ALA A 619 16.25 13.45 -10.05
C ALA A 619 17.53 14.25 -10.36
N ASP A 620 17.48 15.15 -11.34
CA ASP A 620 18.66 15.88 -11.79
C ASP A 620 19.05 16.99 -10.79
N CYS A 621 20.34 17.06 -10.42
CA CYS A 621 20.92 18.13 -9.60
C CYS A 621 20.98 19.47 -10.36
N ARG A 622 20.90 19.47 -11.70
CA ARG A 622 21.13 20.64 -12.55
C ARG A 622 19.99 21.68 -12.53
N PHE A 623 18.79 21.34 -12.07
CA PHE A 623 17.74 22.33 -11.77
C PHE A 623 18.13 23.29 -10.63
N HIS A 624 19.11 22.91 -9.80
CA HIS A 624 19.65 23.75 -8.72
C HIS A 624 20.85 24.60 -9.14
N LEU A 625 21.44 24.39 -10.32
CA LEU A 625 22.80 24.87 -10.64
C LEU A 625 22.96 25.75 -11.89
N TRP A 626 21.93 26.03 -12.69
CA TRP A 626 22.09 26.91 -13.85
C TRP A 626 21.16 28.13 -13.85
N PRO A 627 21.71 29.37 -14.00
CA PRO A 627 21.05 30.36 -14.83
C PRO A 627 20.97 29.75 -16.24
N THR A 628 19.75 29.57 -16.76
CA THR A 628 19.50 28.97 -18.07
C THR A 628 20.34 29.60 -19.18
N THR A 629 21.32 28.88 -19.71
CA THR A 629 21.89 29.11 -21.04
C THR A 629 21.33 28.08 -22.01
N GLY A 630 20.41 28.53 -22.87
CA GLY A 630 19.99 27.98 -24.17
C GLY A 630 19.67 26.49 -24.30
N SER A 631 18.39 26.15 -24.42
CA SER A 631 17.95 24.96 -25.19
C SER A 631 17.50 25.45 -26.58
N VAL A 632 17.77 24.66 -27.64
CA VAL A 632 17.43 25.03 -29.03
C VAL A 632 16.69 23.87 -29.68
N MET A 633 15.42 24.06 -29.99
CA MET A 633 14.67 23.14 -30.84
C MET A 633 15.10 23.36 -32.29
N VAL A 634 15.60 22.30 -32.94
CA VAL A 634 16.06 22.34 -34.33
C VAL A 634 15.14 21.47 -35.17
N GLN A 635 14.56 22.03 -36.25
CA GLN A 635 13.88 21.20 -37.25
C GLN A 635 14.93 20.39 -38.00
N SER A 636 14.93 19.08 -37.78
CA SER A 636 15.86 18.16 -38.42
C SER A 636 15.34 17.66 -39.77
N GLN A 637 16.24 17.18 -40.61
CA GLN A 637 15.90 16.36 -41.77
C GLN A 637 16.49 14.96 -41.63
N LEU A 638 15.67 13.93 -41.80
CA LEU A 638 16.18 12.56 -41.90
C LEU A 638 16.95 12.41 -43.22
N LEU A 639 18.24 12.09 -43.14
CA LEU A 639 19.11 11.92 -44.31
C LEU A 639 19.04 10.51 -44.90
N SER A 640 18.99 9.48 -44.04
CA SER A 640 18.85 8.08 -44.46
C SER A 640 18.42 7.18 -43.30
N LYS A 641 17.79 6.06 -43.64
CA LYS A 641 17.41 4.96 -42.73
C LYS A 641 18.02 3.67 -43.27
N GLU A 642 18.82 2.97 -42.47
CA GLU A 642 19.31 1.62 -42.75
C GLU A 642 18.89 0.72 -41.59
N ASN A 643 17.84 -0.09 -41.76
CA ASN A 643 17.29 -1.02 -40.74
C ASN A 643 17.15 -0.42 -39.32
N ASP A 644 18.19 -0.57 -38.51
CA ASP A 644 18.33 -0.16 -37.11
C ASP A 644 19.09 1.16 -36.93
N ARG A 645 19.41 1.89 -38.02
CA ARG A 645 20.20 3.13 -38.00
C ARG A 645 19.49 4.28 -38.70
N LEU A 646 19.43 5.44 -38.04
CA LEU A 646 18.97 6.70 -38.63
C LEU A 646 20.12 7.70 -38.70
N ARG A 647 20.34 8.30 -39.88
CA ARG A 647 21.20 9.49 -40.03
C ARG A 647 20.35 10.75 -40.08
N ILE A 648 20.61 11.70 -39.20
CA ILE A 648 19.79 12.90 -39.00
C ILE A 648 20.64 14.14 -39.21
N LEU A 649 20.16 15.07 -40.02
CA LEU A 649 20.73 16.40 -40.21
C LEU A 649 20.07 17.39 -39.27
N LEU A 650 20.87 18.10 -38.48
CA LEU A 650 20.43 19.26 -37.70
C LEU A 650 20.99 20.54 -38.34
N PRO A 651 20.23 21.22 -39.22
CA PRO A 651 20.65 22.48 -39.78
C PRO A 651 20.54 23.61 -38.75
N ASP A 652 21.42 24.62 -38.87
CA ASP A 652 21.33 25.91 -38.15
C ASP A 652 21.72 25.87 -36.65
N LEU A 653 22.75 25.09 -36.30
CA LEU A 653 23.38 25.16 -34.96
C LEU A 653 24.26 26.42 -34.74
N ALA A 654 24.14 27.46 -35.58
CA ALA A 654 24.96 28.68 -35.52
C ALA A 654 24.85 29.44 -34.17
N ALA A 655 23.86 29.13 -33.33
CA ALA A 655 23.68 29.67 -31.99
C ALA A 655 24.43 28.90 -30.88
N VAL A 656 25.04 27.74 -31.18
CA VAL A 656 25.74 26.91 -30.20
C VAL A 656 27.25 27.21 -30.25
N PRO A 657 27.85 27.75 -29.17
CA PRO A 657 29.25 28.15 -29.21
C PRO A 657 30.20 26.96 -29.10
N LYS A 658 30.98 26.74 -30.17
CA LYS A 658 32.26 25.99 -30.31
C LYS A 658 32.23 24.56 -30.88
N PRO A 659 33.31 24.14 -31.60
CA PRO A 659 33.33 22.95 -32.47
C PRO A 659 33.76 21.64 -31.79
N ASN A 660 33.85 21.59 -30.45
CA ASN A 660 34.34 20.42 -29.71
C ASN A 660 33.29 19.87 -28.72
N LEU A 661 32.06 19.67 -29.19
CA LEU A 661 31.00 19.02 -28.40
C LEU A 661 31.27 17.51 -28.32
N GLY A 662 31.63 17.03 -27.13
CA GLY A 662 31.63 15.60 -26.79
C GLY A 662 30.21 15.07 -26.62
N LEU A 663 30.04 13.74 -26.68
CA LEU A 663 28.73 13.05 -26.59
C LEU A 663 27.95 13.38 -25.30
N ASP A 664 28.65 13.72 -24.21
CA ASP A 664 28.07 13.95 -22.88
C ASP A 664 27.26 15.26 -22.77
N HIS A 665 27.32 16.08 -23.82
CA HIS A 665 26.74 17.41 -23.87
C HIS A 665 25.45 17.50 -24.71
N LEU A 666 24.98 16.40 -25.29
CA LEU A 666 23.81 16.39 -26.16
C LEU A 666 22.73 15.45 -25.63
N PHE A 667 21.58 15.99 -25.23
CA PHE A 667 20.38 15.20 -24.94
C PHE A 667 19.41 15.32 -26.11
N VAL A 668 18.96 14.18 -26.65
CA VAL A 668 18.11 14.15 -27.85
C VAL A 668 16.84 13.34 -27.56
N GLU A 669 15.69 14.01 -27.57
CA GLU A 669 14.39 13.36 -27.63
C GLU A 669 13.88 13.44 -29.07
N ALA A 670 13.13 12.44 -29.51
CA ALA A 670 12.46 12.51 -30.80
C ALA A 670 11.01 12.09 -30.68
N TRP A 671 10.16 12.76 -31.45
CA TRP A 671 8.76 12.44 -31.56
C TRP A 671 8.38 12.25 -33.02
N HIS A 672 7.52 11.26 -33.25
CA HIS A 672 6.75 11.21 -34.47
C HIS A 672 5.86 12.46 -34.56
N HIS A 673 5.45 12.87 -35.76
CA HIS A 673 4.60 14.06 -35.94
C HIS A 673 3.25 13.97 -35.18
N ASP A 674 2.84 12.75 -34.84
CA ASP A 674 1.65 12.45 -34.03
C ASP A 674 1.89 12.50 -32.50
N ARG A 675 3.07 12.95 -32.07
CA ARG A 675 3.51 13.07 -30.66
C ARG A 675 3.77 11.76 -29.91
N GLU A 676 3.94 10.64 -30.61
CA GLU A 676 4.49 9.43 -29.98
C GLU A 676 6.02 9.53 -29.85
N PRO A 677 6.60 9.22 -28.68
CA PRO A 677 8.05 9.21 -28.49
C PRO A 677 8.71 8.09 -29.31
N ILE A 678 9.84 8.41 -29.93
CA ILE A 678 10.69 7.44 -30.61
C ILE A 678 11.82 7.09 -29.65
N GLU A 679 11.87 5.81 -29.25
CA GLU A 679 12.92 5.32 -28.36
C GLU A 679 14.20 4.99 -29.11
N PHE A 680 15.33 5.37 -28.52
CA PHE A 680 16.67 5.09 -29.05
C PHE A 680 17.41 4.12 -28.13
N THR A 681 18.03 3.10 -28.70
CA THR A 681 18.97 2.23 -27.99
C THR A 681 20.35 2.87 -27.88
N SER A 682 20.75 3.71 -28.85
CA SER A 682 21.97 4.53 -28.76
C SER A 682 21.91 5.77 -29.67
N ILE A 683 22.70 6.81 -29.38
CA ILE A 683 22.89 7.95 -30.29
C ILE A 683 24.37 8.39 -30.33
N GLN A 684 24.87 8.72 -31.52
CA GLN A 684 26.25 9.14 -31.73
C GLN A 684 26.34 10.30 -32.73
N VAL A 685 27.29 11.23 -32.53
CA VAL A 685 27.64 12.26 -33.52
C VAL A 685 28.59 11.65 -34.55
N VAL A 686 28.21 11.67 -35.83
CA VAL A 686 29.01 11.11 -36.94
C VAL A 686 29.82 12.19 -37.65
N SER A 687 29.32 13.41 -37.71
CA SER A 687 30.01 14.57 -38.26
C SER A 687 29.51 15.85 -37.59
N ALA A 688 30.40 16.81 -37.39
CA ALA A 688 30.09 18.14 -36.87
C ALA A 688 30.84 19.19 -37.72
N GLU A 689 30.09 19.93 -38.53
CA GLU A 689 30.58 21.10 -39.27
C GLU A 689 29.93 22.37 -38.70
N PRO A 690 30.51 23.57 -38.89
CA PRO A 690 29.89 24.81 -38.43
C PRO A 690 28.44 24.95 -38.92
N GLY A 691 27.49 24.93 -37.99
CA GLY A 691 26.05 25.04 -38.29
C GLY A 691 25.36 23.74 -38.72
N VAL A 692 26.07 22.61 -38.77
CA VAL A 692 25.52 21.32 -39.21
C VAL A 692 26.01 20.18 -38.33
N LEU A 693 25.08 19.47 -37.68
CA LEU A 693 25.38 18.24 -36.94
C LEU A 693 24.74 17.03 -37.63
N VAL A 694 25.51 15.95 -37.79
CA VAL A 694 25.02 14.66 -38.28
C VAL A 694 25.02 13.65 -37.14
N LEU A 695 23.84 13.17 -36.76
CA LEU A 695 23.67 12.14 -35.73
C LEU A 695 23.38 10.78 -36.36
N GLN A 696 23.85 9.72 -35.72
CA GLN A 696 23.48 8.34 -35.98
C GLN A 696 22.84 7.74 -34.73
N ALA A 697 21.56 7.42 -34.81
CA ALA A 697 20.82 6.76 -33.75
C ALA A 697 20.61 5.27 -34.08
N THR A 698 20.62 4.40 -33.07
CA THR A 698 20.17 3.01 -33.18
C THR A 698 18.91 2.77 -32.36
N GLY A 699 17.99 1.94 -32.84
CA GLY A 699 16.67 1.76 -32.23
C GLY A 699 15.71 0.91 -33.08
N ASP A 700 14.54 0.62 -32.53
CA ASP A 700 13.43 0.05 -33.32
C ASP A 700 12.74 1.17 -34.11
N PHE A 701 13.13 1.31 -35.37
CA PHE A 701 12.60 2.31 -36.28
C PHE A 701 11.60 1.74 -37.27
N THR A 702 10.97 0.59 -36.97
CA THR A 702 9.97 -0.03 -37.86
C THR A 702 8.81 0.90 -38.22
N ARG A 703 8.51 1.90 -37.38
CA ARG A 703 7.43 2.88 -37.55
C ARG A 703 7.85 4.25 -38.11
N VAL A 704 9.10 4.40 -38.57
CA VAL A 704 9.62 5.67 -39.13
C VAL A 704 9.99 5.46 -40.60
N ASP A 705 9.27 6.05 -41.55
CA ASP A 705 9.53 5.87 -42.97
C ASP A 705 10.41 7.00 -43.58
N ALA A 706 11.05 6.70 -44.70
CA ALA A 706 11.85 7.66 -45.43
C ALA A 706 10.96 8.76 -46.02
N GLY A 707 10.94 9.94 -45.38
CA GLY A 707 10.09 11.08 -45.75
C GLY A 707 9.24 11.61 -44.60
N ASP A 708 9.16 10.89 -43.48
CA ASP A 708 8.44 11.33 -42.30
C ASP A 708 9.08 12.56 -41.66
N ARG A 709 8.24 13.48 -41.19
CA ARG A 709 8.67 14.61 -40.37
C ARG A 709 8.83 14.15 -38.93
N VAL A 710 10.06 13.78 -38.58
CA VAL A 710 10.43 13.50 -37.19
C VAL A 710 10.92 14.80 -36.54
N VAL A 711 10.33 15.14 -35.39
CA VAL A 711 10.73 16.32 -34.62
C VAL A 711 11.73 15.88 -33.57
N PHE A 712 12.92 16.45 -33.59
CA PHE A 712 13.96 16.19 -32.60
C PHE A 712 14.08 17.38 -31.66
N HIS A 713 14.10 17.11 -30.37
CA HIS A 713 14.44 18.06 -29.33
C HIS A 713 15.86 17.79 -28.89
N VAL A 714 16.75 18.71 -29.26
CA VAL A 714 18.18 18.59 -28.97
C VAL A 714 18.52 19.62 -27.92
N THR A 715 18.80 19.16 -26.71
CA THR A 715 19.34 20.01 -25.66
C THR A 715 20.86 19.92 -25.72
N VAL A 716 21.50 21.05 -25.99
CA VAL A 716 22.97 21.16 -25.95
C VAL A 716 23.36 21.78 -24.61
N HIS A 717 24.18 21.07 -23.86
CA HIS A 717 24.73 21.49 -22.58
C HIS A 717 26.14 22.04 -22.79
N ASP A 718 26.49 23.16 -22.13
CA ASP A 718 27.89 23.66 -22.12
C ASP A 718 28.78 22.78 -21.25
#